data_AF-A0A0M0LP10-F1
#
_entry.id   AF-A0A0M0LP10-F1
#
_cell.length_a   1.000
_cell.length_b   1.000
_cell.length_c   1.000
_cell.angle_alpha   90.00
_cell.angle_beta   90.00
_cell.angle_gamma   90.00
#
_symmetry.space_group_name_H-M   'P 1'
#
loop_
_entity.id
_entity.type
_entity.pdbx_description
1 polymer ?
#
loop_
_entity_poly.entity_id
_entity_poly.type
_entity_poly.pdbx_seq_one_letter_code
_entity_poly.pdbx_strand_id
1 'polypeptide(L)'
;MNNPRVQTGRGGRGPTSAARSRAQTAAAAPEGLQANGLLTGVSSMSIVGTNGRKEPAGAPAAAPPESSRRQLHGSSTEQQHSARSARQTGQRSLSQDGGFGDGQQPRGSGSSLGGSVTGSTGLESSRSHGPRAHHALIADDGVQHASIMDFNTAFCACVKVFCASVAPCYALPWVRGEESHTTGSGFAVVLPNGDRRLLTHAAILENHCLVQVRRASEHQKYVAQVVCVGYDVDIAVLNVEDEQFWRSMPLLPLPHGLPAAMSEVLTAGFPTGGEELATTRGVVNRILLGGQTRELCVAMDAPINPGNNGGPVLNVQGQLVGVACSGTQHAAGFIIPLPVIHTFLENAAIAEAQGHEYTGKNVDHYRVQPLENPELRISLGLPARPDEGEDGGVLLSKLGPDAVSEGILRDGDVLLAVDGSPIAPDGTVMLPEAPSLRLGMRHRVQRMPLGTVLEYLVLRDGERMVVHVPTSPRKLRLLPPRLPVPRPAWLVLGGLVFCPLLPDYEALVPNYGMVHMTLMASLIRCQLQRIQAPPTPELLEVVVLLRVLQSEVNIGYEDICGMVETFNGHRVASLMHLAQLAQLAQETGAELLECILVTGELLVLDAARCWETEDEIFSLHTIPRRCSFEVTPL
;
A
#
# COMPACT_ATOMS: atom_id res chain seq x y z
N MET A 1 8.61 16.76 -74.50
CA MET A 1 8.47 18.09 -75.13
C MET A 1 8.40 19.12 -74.02
N ASN A 2 9.32 20.07 -74.08
CA ASN A 2 9.55 21.26 -73.24
C ASN A 2 9.61 21.12 -71.72
N ASN A 3 10.79 20.67 -71.29
CA ASN A 3 11.59 21.26 -70.20
C ASN A 3 12.12 22.65 -70.68
N PRO A 4 12.95 23.44 -69.97
CA PRO A 4 13.19 23.60 -68.51
C PRO A 4 13.65 25.04 -68.09
N ARG A 5 14.27 25.14 -66.89
CA ARG A 5 15.50 25.92 -66.58
C ARG A 5 15.33 27.44 -66.26
N VAL A 6 16.14 28.13 -65.44
CA VAL A 6 17.19 27.89 -64.41
C VAL A 6 17.94 29.24 -64.25
N GLN A 7 18.76 29.37 -63.18
CA GLN A 7 19.82 30.36 -62.86
C GLN A 7 19.38 31.60 -62.05
N THR A 8 19.85 31.81 -60.80
CA THR A 8 21.22 32.20 -60.32
C THR A 8 21.71 33.51 -60.97
N GLY A 9 22.40 34.46 -60.34
CA GLY A 9 22.97 34.67 -59.01
C GLY A 9 23.89 35.92 -59.06
N ARG A 10 24.61 36.19 -57.96
CA ARG A 10 25.85 37.01 -57.81
C ARG A 10 25.77 38.55 -57.62
N GLY A 11 26.57 38.98 -56.63
CA GLY A 11 27.37 40.21 -56.58
C GLY A 11 26.71 41.37 -55.82
N GLY A 12 27.23 41.95 -54.74
CA GLY A 12 28.58 42.07 -54.21
C GLY A 12 28.88 43.56 -54.03
N ARG A 13 29.19 44.01 -52.80
CA ARG A 13 30.01 45.20 -52.43
C ARG A 13 29.82 45.55 -50.95
N GLY A 14 30.94 45.73 -50.22
CA GLY A 14 30.98 46.46 -48.94
C GLY A 14 30.79 47.98 -49.15
N PRO A 15 30.96 48.84 -48.12
CA PRO A 15 32.19 48.89 -47.33
C PRO A 15 32.08 49.24 -45.81
N THR A 16 33.12 48.86 -45.07
CA THR A 16 33.82 49.51 -43.91
C THR A 16 33.08 50.44 -42.92
N SER A 17 33.19 50.18 -41.60
CA SER A 17 34.12 50.90 -40.67
C SER A 17 33.95 50.53 -39.17
N ALA A 18 35.08 50.12 -38.54
CA ALA A 18 35.65 50.50 -37.20
C ALA A 18 34.76 50.56 -35.92
N ALA A 19 35.15 50.19 -34.68
CA ALA A 19 36.43 49.92 -33.98
C ALA A 19 36.17 48.99 -32.74
N ARG A 20 36.98 47.95 -32.42
CA ARG A 20 38.10 47.84 -31.42
C ARG A 20 37.82 48.48 -30.03
N SER A 21 38.05 47.87 -28.85
CA SER A 21 39.04 46.88 -28.34
C SER A 21 38.49 46.05 -27.14
N ARG A 22 38.74 44.74 -26.92
CA ARG A 22 39.89 44.06 -26.21
C ARG A 22 40.46 44.86 -25.01
N ALA A 23 40.81 44.33 -23.84
CA ALA A 23 41.37 43.04 -23.39
C ALA A 23 41.28 42.97 -21.83
N GLN A 24 40.92 41.85 -21.20
CA GLN A 24 41.77 40.81 -20.56
C GLN A 24 42.47 41.18 -19.22
N THR A 25 42.12 40.36 -18.20
CA THR A 25 42.93 39.69 -17.16
C THR A 25 43.51 40.42 -15.94
N ALA A 26 43.15 39.83 -14.78
CA ALA A 26 44.00 39.34 -13.67
C ALA A 26 44.11 40.14 -12.35
N ALA A 27 43.88 39.36 -11.28
CA ALA A 27 44.62 39.28 -10.01
C ALA A 27 44.29 40.22 -8.83
N ALA A 28 44.04 39.53 -7.71
CA ALA A 28 44.48 39.79 -6.33
C ALA A 28 43.76 40.85 -5.46
N ALA A 29 43.53 40.41 -4.22
CA ALA A 29 43.00 41.14 -3.07
C ALA A 29 43.86 42.35 -2.64
N PRO A 30 43.36 43.15 -1.68
CA PRO A 30 44.14 43.26 -0.45
C PRO A 30 43.30 43.23 0.85
N GLU A 31 43.98 42.78 1.91
CA GLU A 31 43.64 42.88 3.32
C GLU A 31 43.67 44.33 3.85
N GLY A 32 42.99 44.58 4.98
CA GLY A 32 43.58 45.45 6.02
C GLY A 32 42.70 46.50 6.73
N LEU A 33 42.28 46.16 7.97
CA LEU A 33 42.12 46.99 9.18
C LEU A 33 40.95 48.00 9.31
N GLN A 34 39.96 47.74 10.19
CA GLN A 34 39.84 48.11 11.64
C GLN A 34 39.08 49.45 11.85
N ALA A 35 38.21 49.69 12.83
CA ALA A 35 37.65 48.94 13.97
C ALA A 35 36.49 49.76 14.62
N ASN A 36 35.80 49.12 15.57
CA ASN A 36 34.85 49.60 16.60
C ASN A 36 33.36 49.76 16.19
N GLY A 37 32.37 49.20 16.91
CA GLY A 37 32.35 48.43 18.16
C GLY A 37 30.99 48.58 18.88
N LEU A 38 30.66 47.59 19.74
CA LEU A 38 29.52 47.40 20.69
C LEU A 38 28.37 46.49 20.18
N LEU A 39 28.31 45.18 20.52
CA LEU A 39 28.03 44.46 21.80
C LEU A 39 26.52 44.46 22.15
N THR A 40 25.82 43.40 22.61
CA THR A 40 25.97 41.93 22.79
C THR A 40 24.63 41.40 23.33
N GLY A 41 24.33 40.11 23.15
CA GLY A 41 23.29 39.44 23.97
C GLY A 41 22.86 38.05 23.49
N VAL A 42 23.67 37.02 23.71
CA VAL A 42 23.26 35.61 23.71
C VAL A 42 23.76 34.99 25.01
N SER A 43 22.86 34.38 25.79
CA SER A 43 23.19 33.72 27.05
C SER A 43 23.27 32.21 26.87
N SER A 44 24.47 31.67 27.06
CA SER A 44 24.73 30.29 27.48
C SER A 44 25.34 30.36 28.89
N MET A 45 24.73 29.70 29.87
CA MET A 45 25.31 29.59 31.22
C MET A 45 25.73 28.16 31.49
N SER A 46 27.03 28.02 31.77
CA SER A 46 27.69 26.86 32.34
C SER A 46 27.80 26.97 33.86
N ILE A 47 28.01 25.80 34.46
CA ILE A 47 28.08 25.43 35.87
C ILE A 47 29.22 26.16 36.63
N VAL A 48 28.98 26.53 37.89
CA VAL A 48 29.98 26.92 38.90
C VAL A 48 30.08 25.81 39.94
N GLY A 49 31.31 25.45 40.33
CA GLY A 49 31.61 24.48 41.39
C GLY A 49 31.99 25.11 42.73
N THR A 50 32.08 24.27 43.77
CA THR A 50 32.85 24.54 44.99
C THR A 50 33.50 23.27 45.55
N ASN A 51 34.84 23.34 45.68
CA ASN A 51 35.76 22.81 46.71
C ASN A 51 35.80 21.32 47.11
N GLY A 52 37.02 20.74 47.04
CA GLY A 52 37.41 19.63 47.94
C GLY A 52 38.59 18.72 47.55
N ARG A 53 39.82 19.25 47.48
CA ARG A 53 41.15 18.60 47.75
C ARG A 53 41.28 17.05 47.75
N LYS A 54 42.10 16.50 46.84
CA LYS A 54 43.48 15.95 47.03
C LYS A 54 43.86 14.94 45.93
N GLU A 55 44.95 15.25 45.23
CA GLU A 55 45.78 14.42 44.33
C GLU A 55 46.50 13.23 45.05
N PRO A 56 47.32 12.38 44.36
CA PRO A 56 47.19 11.77 43.02
C PRO A 56 47.73 10.30 42.93
N ALA A 57 47.73 9.78 41.69
CA ALA A 57 48.77 8.94 41.04
C ALA A 57 48.59 7.42 40.92
N GLY A 58 48.83 6.94 39.68
CA GLY A 58 49.50 5.66 39.41
C GLY A 58 48.71 4.62 38.61
N ALA A 59 48.81 4.66 37.27
CA ALA A 59 48.76 3.45 36.43
C ALA A 59 50.20 2.88 36.30
N PRO A 60 50.49 1.71 35.66
CA PRO A 60 49.61 0.67 35.10
C PRO A 60 50.07 -0.80 35.39
N ALA A 61 49.35 -1.76 34.79
CA ALA A 61 49.83 -3.00 34.16
C ALA A 61 49.72 -4.38 34.86
N ALA A 62 49.37 -5.34 33.99
CA ALA A 62 49.65 -6.79 33.97
C ALA A 62 48.72 -7.77 34.73
N ALA A 63 48.21 -8.73 33.94
CA ALA A 63 47.64 -10.02 34.32
C ALA A 63 48.74 -11.12 34.22
N PRO A 64 48.47 -12.43 34.45
CA PRO A 64 47.70 -13.18 35.46
C PRO A 64 48.70 -14.10 36.26
N PRO A 65 48.42 -15.27 36.94
CA PRO A 65 47.57 -16.43 36.55
C PRO A 65 46.75 -17.13 37.67
N GLU A 66 45.89 -18.05 37.21
CA GLU A 66 45.38 -19.31 37.78
C GLU A 66 45.28 -19.56 39.31
N SER A 67 44.09 -20.02 39.71
CA SER A 67 43.81 -21.38 40.25
C SER A 67 42.90 -21.40 41.49
N SER A 68 42.15 -22.50 41.59
CA SER A 68 41.69 -23.12 42.85
C SER A 68 40.29 -22.74 43.40
N ARG A 69 39.30 -23.45 42.87
CA ARG A 69 38.43 -24.43 43.57
C ARG A 69 38.06 -24.20 45.07
N ARG A 70 36.73 -24.34 45.29
CA ARG A 70 35.94 -24.77 46.46
C ARG A 70 35.25 -23.65 47.27
N GLN A 71 33.93 -23.50 47.17
CA GLN A 71 32.85 -24.27 47.84
C GLN A 71 32.65 -23.89 49.33
N LEU A 72 31.59 -23.13 49.65
CA LEU A 72 30.38 -23.58 50.36
C LEU A 72 29.61 -22.44 51.08
N HIS A 73 28.29 -22.44 50.85
CA HIS A 73 27.16 -22.18 51.77
C HIS A 73 26.75 -20.76 52.15
N GLY A 74 25.45 -20.48 51.95
CA GLY A 74 24.68 -19.51 52.75
C GLY A 74 23.47 -18.89 52.04
N SER A 75 22.34 -19.61 52.07
CA SER A 75 20.91 -19.18 51.97
C SER A 75 20.59 -17.67 51.86
N SER A 76 19.68 -17.24 50.98
CA SER A 76 18.22 -17.38 51.22
C SER A 76 17.35 -16.98 50.02
N THR A 77 16.21 -17.68 49.95
CA THR A 77 15.01 -17.64 49.08
C THR A 77 14.36 -16.26 48.98
N GLU A 78 13.79 -15.81 47.85
CA GLU A 78 12.46 -16.10 47.26
C GLU A 78 12.42 -15.32 45.91
N GLN A 79 11.84 -15.72 44.77
CA GLN A 79 10.58 -16.41 44.45
C GLN A 79 10.72 -17.15 43.09
N GLN A 80 10.16 -18.36 43.03
CA GLN A 80 9.93 -19.21 41.86
C GLN A 80 8.56 -18.85 41.21
N HIS A 81 8.09 -19.31 40.05
CA HIS A 81 8.31 -20.47 39.16
C HIS A 81 7.90 -20.06 37.71
N SER A 82 8.53 -20.48 36.60
CA SER A 82 8.76 -21.85 36.04
C SER A 82 7.45 -22.51 35.55
N ALA A 83 7.33 -23.30 34.48
CA ALA A 83 8.25 -24.07 33.61
C ALA A 83 7.47 -24.39 32.29
N ARG A 84 8.04 -24.58 31.08
CA ARG A 84 8.79 -25.76 30.54
C ARG A 84 8.13 -27.12 30.91
N SER A 85 8.03 -28.14 30.07
CA SER A 85 8.94 -28.66 29.04
C SER A 85 8.23 -29.72 28.18
N ALA A 86 8.93 -30.16 27.14
CA ALA A 86 8.50 -31.05 26.07
C ALA A 86 8.80 -32.55 26.27
N ARG A 87 8.18 -33.32 25.35
CA ARG A 87 8.66 -34.53 24.62
C ARG A 87 8.32 -35.95 25.09
N GLN A 88 7.86 -36.70 24.07
CA GLN A 88 8.22 -38.05 23.60
C GLN A 88 7.19 -39.20 23.69
N THR A 89 6.65 -39.55 22.51
CA THR A 89 6.54 -40.87 21.85
C THR A 89 5.97 -42.11 22.59
N GLY A 90 4.98 -42.77 21.97
CA GLY A 90 4.97 -44.24 21.85
C GLY A 90 3.63 -44.97 22.04
N GLN A 91 3.06 -45.42 20.90
CA GLN A 91 2.34 -46.70 20.67
C GLN A 91 0.98 -47.06 21.32
N ARG A 92 0.01 -47.26 20.40
CA ARG A 92 -0.92 -48.41 20.20
C ARG A 92 -1.91 -48.88 21.30
N SER A 93 -3.17 -48.86 20.86
CA SER A 93 -4.12 -49.99 20.70
C SER A 93 -5.21 -50.24 21.74
N LEU A 94 -6.44 -50.35 21.20
CA LEU A 94 -7.59 -51.20 21.58
C LEU A 94 -8.27 -50.86 22.92
N SER A 95 -9.58 -50.98 23.16
CA SER A 95 -10.81 -51.26 22.39
C SER A 95 -11.92 -51.42 23.46
N GLN A 96 -13.18 -51.12 23.10
CA GLN A 96 -14.42 -51.63 23.74
C GLN A 96 -14.70 -51.17 25.19
N ASP A 97 -15.92 -51.16 25.74
CA ASP A 97 -17.32 -51.18 25.30
C ASP A 97 -18.14 -50.93 26.57
N GLY A 98 -19.38 -50.42 26.42
CA GLY A 98 -20.48 -50.57 27.39
C GLY A 98 -20.48 -49.56 28.55
N GLY A 99 -21.61 -49.01 29.00
CA GLY A 99 -23.01 -49.34 28.76
C GLY A 99 -23.78 -49.17 30.07
N PHE A 100 -24.81 -48.31 30.04
CA PHE A 100 -26.01 -48.26 30.89
C PHE A 100 -25.95 -48.17 32.43
N GLY A 101 -26.79 -47.30 33.00
CA GLY A 101 -27.20 -47.34 34.40
C GLY A 101 -28.06 -46.16 34.85
N ASP A 102 -29.35 -46.41 34.99
CA ASP A 102 -30.47 -45.54 35.36
C ASP A 102 -30.36 -44.72 36.67
N GLY A 103 -31.13 -43.61 36.69
CA GLY A 103 -32.18 -43.44 37.71
C GLY A 103 -31.92 -42.46 38.86
N GLN A 104 -32.67 -41.34 38.86
CA GLN A 104 -33.70 -40.98 39.86
C GLN A 104 -33.91 -39.46 39.97
N GLN A 105 -35.16 -39.03 39.76
CA GLN A 105 -35.71 -37.78 40.30
C GLN A 105 -36.03 -37.93 41.80
N PRO A 106 -36.28 -36.82 42.52
CA PRO A 106 -37.69 -36.43 42.74
C PRO A 106 -38.00 -34.91 42.70
N ARG A 107 -39.24 -34.61 42.26
CA ARG A 107 -40.27 -33.62 42.71
C ARG A 107 -39.87 -32.56 43.75
N GLY A 108 -40.35 -31.31 43.78
CA GLY A 108 -41.47 -30.60 43.14
C GLY A 108 -42.03 -29.53 44.11
N SER A 109 -42.54 -28.42 43.58
CA SER A 109 -43.48 -27.39 44.15
C SER A 109 -43.07 -26.01 43.60
N GLY A 110 -43.93 -25.10 43.12
CA GLY A 110 -45.38 -25.01 43.07
C GLY A 110 -45.78 -23.56 43.35
N SER A 111 -46.32 -22.85 42.35
CA SER A 111 -47.51 -21.97 42.46
C SER A 111 -47.56 -20.92 41.35
N SER A 112 -48.70 -20.95 40.64
CA SER A 112 -49.20 -19.94 39.73
C SER A 112 -50.66 -19.65 40.12
N LEU A 113 -51.08 -18.40 39.94
CA LEU A 113 -52.47 -17.91 39.83
C LEU A 113 -52.38 -16.89 38.67
N GLY A 114 -53.05 -17.00 37.52
CA GLY A 114 -54.49 -17.15 37.25
C GLY A 114 -55.02 -15.78 36.79
N GLY A 115 -55.73 -15.56 35.68
CA GLY A 115 -56.25 -16.41 34.62
C GLY A 115 -56.95 -15.62 33.51
N SER A 116 -57.20 -16.31 32.38
CA SER A 116 -58.44 -16.33 31.56
C SER A 116 -58.98 -15.04 30.91
N VAL A 117 -58.88 -14.84 29.58
CA VAL A 117 -59.72 -15.39 28.47
C VAL A 117 -61.16 -14.85 28.42
N THR A 118 -61.54 -14.25 27.29
CA THR A 118 -62.73 -14.62 26.47
C THR A 118 -62.71 -13.86 25.15
N GLY A 119 -63.20 -14.51 24.09
CA GLY A 119 -63.38 -13.94 22.76
C GLY A 119 -64.76 -14.25 22.18
N SER A 120 -64.92 -13.78 20.95
CA SER A 120 -65.97 -14.04 19.95
C SER A 120 -67.20 -13.12 19.95
N THR A 121 -67.46 -12.48 18.80
CA THR A 121 -68.51 -12.86 17.84
C THR A 121 -68.43 -11.94 16.60
N GLY A 122 -68.73 -12.48 15.42
CA GLY A 122 -68.70 -11.78 14.13
C GLY A 122 -70.05 -11.23 13.69
N LEU A 123 -70.04 -10.41 12.62
CA LEU A 123 -71.21 -10.07 11.80
C LEU A 123 -70.77 -9.49 10.44
N GLU A 124 -71.46 -9.91 9.39
CA GLU A 124 -71.24 -9.57 7.98
C GLU A 124 -72.01 -8.33 7.50
N SER A 125 -71.50 -7.75 6.41
CA SER A 125 -72.18 -7.08 5.29
C SER A 125 -72.65 -5.60 5.40
N SER A 126 -72.14 -4.75 4.50
CA SER A 126 -72.94 -4.08 3.46
C SER A 126 -72.12 -3.07 2.64
N ARG A 127 -72.45 -2.95 1.36
CA ARG A 127 -71.85 -2.08 0.32
C ARG A 127 -72.34 -0.63 0.44
N SER A 128 -71.50 0.34 0.04
CA SER A 128 -71.97 1.56 -0.63
C SER A 128 -70.88 2.18 -1.53
N HIS A 129 -71.30 2.72 -2.68
CA HIS A 129 -70.51 3.29 -3.78
C HIS A 129 -70.19 4.79 -3.57
N GLY A 130 -69.06 5.25 -4.12
CA GLY A 130 -68.82 6.66 -4.49
C GLY A 130 -67.48 6.84 -5.25
N PRO A 131 -67.36 7.73 -6.26
CA PRO A 131 -66.51 7.49 -7.45
C PRO A 131 -65.27 8.41 -7.60
N ARG A 132 -64.47 8.11 -8.65
CA ARG A 132 -63.37 8.88 -9.31
C ARG A 132 -61.95 8.44 -8.87
N ALA A 133 -60.94 8.28 -9.72
CA ALA A 133 -60.74 8.66 -11.11
C ALA A 133 -59.81 7.64 -11.81
N HIS A 134 -60.01 7.45 -13.11
CA HIS A 134 -59.07 6.74 -13.98
C HIS A 134 -57.76 7.54 -14.08
N HIS A 135 -56.65 6.95 -13.65
CA HIS A 135 -55.34 7.28 -14.20
C HIS A 135 -54.70 6.00 -14.72
N ALA A 136 -54.30 6.09 -15.98
CA ALA A 136 -53.85 5.01 -16.82
C ALA A 136 -52.57 4.35 -16.30
N LEU A 137 -52.52 3.05 -16.54
CA LEU A 137 -51.34 2.18 -16.51
C LEU A 137 -50.19 2.85 -17.27
N ILE A 138 -49.09 3.13 -16.56
CA ILE A 138 -47.77 3.26 -17.17
C ILE A 138 -47.09 1.91 -16.98
N ALA A 139 -46.67 1.34 -18.11
CA ALA A 139 -45.99 0.07 -18.19
C ALA A 139 -44.71 0.07 -17.35
N ASP A 140 -44.55 -1.03 -16.63
CA ASP A 140 -43.37 -1.38 -15.85
C ASP A 140 -42.27 -1.82 -16.84
N ASP A 141 -41.37 -0.91 -17.18
CA ASP A 141 -40.18 -1.22 -17.97
C ASP A 141 -39.15 -1.93 -17.07
N GLY A 142 -39.21 -3.26 -17.06
CA GLY A 142 -38.04 -4.13 -17.17
C GLY A 142 -36.85 -3.90 -16.23
N VAL A 143 -37.08 -3.74 -14.92
CA VAL A 143 -36.00 -4.00 -13.94
C VAL A 143 -35.97 -5.51 -13.67
N GLN A 144 -34.90 -6.18 -14.11
CA GLN A 144 -34.64 -7.56 -13.70
C GLN A 144 -34.50 -7.60 -12.17
N HIS A 145 -35.55 -8.06 -11.49
CA HIS A 145 -35.48 -8.36 -10.06
C HIS A 145 -34.48 -9.50 -9.85
N ALA A 146 -33.27 -9.16 -9.41
CA ALA A 146 -32.33 -10.13 -8.88
C ALA A 146 -33.06 -10.95 -7.80
N SER A 147 -33.08 -12.28 -7.95
CA SER A 147 -33.73 -13.18 -7.01
C SER A 147 -33.19 -12.94 -5.60
N ILE A 148 -34.07 -12.56 -4.67
CA ILE A 148 -33.74 -12.37 -3.25
C ILE A 148 -33.27 -13.72 -2.71
N MET A 149 -31.99 -13.81 -2.36
CA MET A 149 -31.39 -15.01 -1.77
C MET A 149 -31.60 -14.96 -0.25
N ASP A 150 -32.03 -16.07 0.36
CA ASP A 150 -32.10 -16.13 1.83
C ASP A 150 -30.70 -16.09 2.44
N PHE A 151 -30.59 -15.62 3.69
CA PHE A 151 -29.31 -15.45 4.38
C PHE A 151 -28.51 -16.75 4.49
N ASN A 152 -29.18 -17.87 4.73
CA ASN A 152 -28.51 -19.16 4.89
C ASN A 152 -27.82 -19.57 3.58
N THR A 153 -28.48 -19.36 2.44
CA THR A 153 -27.94 -19.62 1.11
C THR A 153 -26.81 -18.65 0.78
N ALA A 154 -26.97 -17.37 1.10
CA ALA A 154 -25.92 -16.37 0.88
C ALA A 154 -24.66 -16.67 1.70
N PHE A 155 -24.82 -17.19 2.93
CA PHE A 155 -23.71 -17.60 3.77
C PHE A 155 -23.05 -18.91 3.37
N CYS A 156 -23.77 -19.79 2.67
CA CYS A 156 -23.16 -20.93 2.01
C CYS A 156 -22.21 -20.53 0.88
N ALA A 157 -22.27 -19.29 0.37
CA ALA A 157 -21.26 -18.75 -0.55
C ALA A 157 -19.93 -18.41 0.14
N CYS A 158 -19.89 -18.36 1.48
CA CYS A 158 -18.68 -18.05 2.25
C CYS A 158 -17.71 -19.23 2.27
N VAL A 159 -16.42 -18.91 2.20
CA VAL A 159 -15.32 -19.87 2.28
C VAL A 159 -14.28 -19.41 3.29
N LYS A 160 -13.65 -20.40 3.95
CA LYS A 160 -12.46 -20.17 4.74
C LYS A 160 -11.25 -20.20 3.82
N VAL A 161 -10.44 -19.15 3.85
CA VAL A 161 -9.20 -19.03 3.09
C VAL A 161 -8.05 -19.43 4.01
N PHE A 162 -7.16 -20.28 3.52
CA PHE A 162 -5.92 -20.68 4.16
C PHE A 162 -4.78 -20.21 3.28
N CYS A 163 -3.84 -19.49 3.86
CA CYS A 163 -2.65 -19.03 3.16
C CYS A 163 -1.42 -19.49 3.93
N ALA A 164 -0.57 -20.28 3.27
CA ALA A 164 0.81 -20.45 3.69
C ALA A 164 1.63 -19.34 3.04
N SER A 165 2.51 -18.70 3.82
CA SER A 165 3.32 -17.58 3.36
C SER A 165 4.76 -17.70 3.87
N VAL A 166 5.69 -17.19 3.07
CA VAL A 166 7.12 -17.18 3.39
C VAL A 166 7.66 -15.77 3.13
N ALA A 167 7.74 -14.96 4.18
CA ALA A 167 8.24 -13.60 4.08
C ALA A 167 9.73 -13.58 3.73
N PRO A 168 10.20 -12.66 2.87
CA PRO A 168 11.63 -12.46 2.65
C PRO A 168 12.27 -11.74 3.85
N CYS A 169 13.57 -11.98 4.07
CA CYS A 169 14.36 -11.11 4.93
C CYS A 169 14.88 -9.93 4.11
N TYR A 170 14.31 -8.74 4.27
CA TYR A 170 14.75 -7.58 3.47
C TYR A 170 16.17 -7.10 3.79
N ALA A 171 16.70 -7.43 4.98
CA ALA A 171 18.08 -7.12 5.39
C ALA A 171 19.12 -8.13 4.85
N LEU A 172 18.67 -9.33 4.48
CA LEU A 172 19.47 -10.41 3.90
C LEU A 172 18.60 -11.05 2.80
N PRO A 173 18.50 -10.42 1.63
CA PRO A 173 17.44 -10.68 0.65
C PRO A 173 17.49 -12.06 -0.03
N TRP A 174 18.56 -12.82 0.21
CA TRP A 174 18.66 -14.26 -0.13
C TRP A 174 18.04 -15.19 0.92
N VAL A 175 17.79 -14.71 2.14
CA VAL A 175 17.22 -15.49 3.25
C VAL A 175 15.70 -15.40 3.23
N ARG A 176 15.06 -16.55 3.49
CA ARG A 176 13.62 -16.69 3.68
C ARG A 176 13.30 -16.85 5.16
N GLY A 177 12.22 -16.21 5.61
CA GLY A 177 11.67 -16.41 6.94
C GLY A 177 11.08 -17.80 7.11
N GLU A 178 10.62 -18.10 8.32
CA GLU A 178 9.87 -19.32 8.58
C GLU A 178 8.53 -19.30 7.84
N GLU A 179 8.08 -20.48 7.39
CA GLU A 179 6.74 -20.62 6.85
C GLU A 179 5.72 -20.30 7.94
N SER A 180 4.77 -19.42 7.60
CA SER A 180 3.69 -19.05 8.49
C SER A 180 2.34 -19.31 7.83
N HIS A 181 1.34 -19.62 8.66
CA HIS A 181 -0.01 -19.89 8.20
C HIS A 181 -0.97 -18.83 8.71
N THR A 182 -1.71 -18.23 7.79
CA THR A 182 -2.80 -17.31 8.08
C THR A 182 -4.12 -17.89 7.58
N THR A 183 -5.20 -17.52 8.24
CA THR A 183 -6.56 -17.85 7.81
C THR A 183 -7.39 -16.60 7.72
N GLY A 184 -8.31 -16.57 6.77
CA GLY A 184 -9.36 -15.55 6.72
C GLY A 184 -10.58 -16.02 5.98
N SER A 185 -11.37 -15.07 5.49
CA SER A 185 -12.65 -15.34 4.85
C SER A 185 -12.65 -14.86 3.40
N GLY A 186 -13.48 -15.51 2.60
CA GLY A 186 -13.79 -15.10 1.24
C GLY A 186 -15.20 -15.54 0.87
N PHE A 187 -15.64 -15.22 -0.33
CA PHE A 187 -16.94 -15.67 -0.82
C PHE A 187 -17.00 -15.77 -2.33
N ALA A 188 -17.89 -16.62 -2.82
CA ALA A 188 -18.09 -16.85 -4.24
C ALA A 188 -19.00 -15.80 -4.88
N VAL A 189 -18.57 -15.29 -6.02
CA VAL A 189 -19.28 -14.29 -6.82
C VAL A 189 -19.37 -14.71 -8.28
N VAL A 190 -20.32 -14.10 -8.99
CA VAL A 190 -20.35 -14.09 -10.46
C VAL A 190 -19.83 -12.74 -10.94
N LEU A 191 -18.79 -12.75 -11.76
CA LEU A 191 -18.27 -11.56 -12.42
C LEU A 191 -19.15 -11.14 -13.61
N PRO A 192 -19.06 -9.88 -14.09
CA PRO A 192 -19.87 -9.42 -15.23
C PRO A 192 -19.69 -10.22 -16.52
N ASN A 193 -18.52 -10.84 -16.72
CA ASN A 193 -18.24 -11.73 -17.85
C ASN A 193 -18.84 -13.14 -17.70
N GLY A 194 -19.54 -13.42 -16.60
CA GLY A 194 -20.13 -14.72 -16.27
C GLY A 194 -19.21 -15.66 -15.50
N ASP A 195 -17.96 -15.27 -15.28
CA ASP A 195 -16.99 -16.10 -14.57
C ASP A 195 -17.32 -16.25 -13.09
N ARG A 196 -17.04 -17.45 -12.56
CA ARG A 196 -17.09 -17.73 -11.12
C ARG A 196 -15.72 -17.44 -10.52
N ARG A 197 -15.68 -16.63 -9.47
CA ARG A 197 -14.46 -16.29 -8.74
C ARG A 197 -14.74 -16.20 -7.25
N LEU A 198 -13.68 -16.20 -6.45
CA LEU A 198 -13.75 -15.89 -5.03
C LEU A 198 -13.15 -14.50 -4.79
N LEU A 199 -13.83 -13.69 -3.98
CA LEU A 199 -13.26 -12.46 -3.45
C LEU A 199 -12.78 -12.69 -2.02
N THR A 200 -11.64 -12.08 -1.68
CA THR A 200 -11.09 -12.08 -0.33
C THR A 200 -10.29 -10.81 -0.07
N HIS A 201 -9.74 -10.68 1.14
CA HIS A 201 -8.91 -9.57 1.58
C HIS A 201 -7.47 -9.74 1.10
N ALA A 202 -6.88 -8.70 0.49
CA ALA A 202 -5.56 -8.80 -0.13
C ALA A 202 -4.44 -9.10 0.89
N ALA A 203 -4.53 -8.52 2.10
CA ALA A 203 -3.50 -8.71 3.12
C ALA A 203 -3.31 -10.18 3.57
N ILE A 204 -4.32 -11.05 3.40
CA ILE A 204 -4.18 -12.49 3.72
C ILE A 204 -3.17 -13.17 2.78
N LEU A 205 -3.03 -12.64 1.55
CA LEU A 205 -2.20 -13.21 0.49
C LEU A 205 -0.79 -12.62 0.44
N GLU A 206 -0.41 -11.82 1.43
CA GLU A 206 0.94 -11.27 1.50
C GLU A 206 1.98 -12.41 1.57
N ASN A 207 2.95 -12.39 0.65
CA ASN A 207 4.02 -13.39 0.54
C ASN A 207 3.53 -14.85 0.43
N HIS A 208 2.33 -15.07 -0.13
CA HIS A 208 1.74 -16.40 -0.26
C HIS A 208 2.62 -17.36 -1.09
N CYS A 209 2.68 -18.62 -0.67
CA CYS A 209 3.27 -19.72 -1.42
C CYS A 209 2.23 -20.80 -1.77
N LEU A 210 1.20 -20.96 -0.95
CA LEU A 210 0.08 -21.86 -1.21
C LEU A 210 -1.20 -21.23 -0.65
N VAL A 211 -2.23 -21.14 -1.50
CA VAL A 211 -3.57 -20.72 -1.09
C VAL A 211 -4.51 -21.90 -1.24
N GLN A 212 -5.29 -22.15 -0.19
CA GLN A 212 -6.36 -23.13 -0.20
C GLN A 212 -7.65 -22.53 0.31
N VAL A 213 -8.77 -23.06 -0.14
CA VAL A 213 -10.10 -22.64 0.31
C VAL A 213 -10.92 -23.83 0.76
N ARG A 214 -11.83 -23.60 1.70
CA ARG A 214 -12.76 -24.61 2.20
C ARG A 214 -14.16 -24.02 2.30
N ARG A 215 -15.15 -24.74 1.82
CA ARG A 215 -16.57 -24.36 1.94
C ARG A 215 -17.03 -24.49 3.39
N ALA A 216 -17.99 -23.67 3.81
CA ALA A 216 -18.50 -23.67 5.18
C ALA A 216 -19.00 -25.06 5.64
N SER A 217 -19.66 -25.80 4.73
CA SER A 217 -20.29 -27.08 5.00
C SER A 217 -19.39 -28.31 4.81
N GLU A 218 -18.10 -28.12 4.52
CA GLU A 218 -17.22 -29.21 4.09
C GLU A 218 -15.86 -29.19 4.80
N HIS A 219 -15.23 -30.35 4.87
CA HIS A 219 -13.87 -30.51 5.41
C HIS A 219 -12.78 -30.45 4.34
N GLN A 220 -13.13 -30.70 3.08
CA GLN A 220 -12.17 -30.74 1.97
C GLN A 220 -11.61 -29.35 1.68
N LYS A 221 -10.28 -29.26 1.58
CA LYS A 221 -9.59 -28.06 1.11
C LYS A 221 -9.31 -28.18 -0.38
N TYR A 222 -9.52 -27.11 -1.11
CA TYR A 222 -9.26 -27.00 -2.53
C TYR A 222 -8.12 -26.02 -2.74
N VAL A 223 -7.20 -26.31 -3.67
CA VAL A 223 -6.15 -25.36 -4.05
C VAL A 223 -6.79 -24.21 -4.81
N ALA A 224 -6.43 -22.98 -4.43
CA ALA A 224 -6.86 -21.78 -5.11
C ALA A 224 -5.65 -21.07 -5.73
N GLN A 225 -5.82 -20.55 -6.94
CA GLN A 225 -4.86 -19.71 -7.63
C GLN A 225 -5.21 -18.24 -7.39
N VAL A 226 -4.19 -17.42 -7.17
CA VAL A 226 -4.36 -15.97 -7.07
C VAL A 226 -4.40 -15.40 -8.48
N VAL A 227 -5.54 -14.82 -8.86
CA VAL A 227 -5.74 -14.22 -10.19
C VAL A 227 -5.25 -12.77 -10.19
N CYS A 228 -5.63 -12.01 -9.17
CA CYS A 228 -5.27 -10.60 -9.05
C CYS A 228 -5.28 -10.16 -7.59
N VAL A 229 -4.34 -9.28 -7.21
CA VAL A 229 -4.25 -8.69 -5.88
C VAL A 229 -4.20 -7.17 -6.00
N GLY A 230 -5.22 -6.49 -5.47
CA GLY A 230 -5.29 -5.04 -5.37
C GLY A 230 -4.97 -4.56 -3.98
N TYR A 231 -3.68 -4.45 -3.63
CA TYR A 231 -3.26 -3.98 -2.30
C TYR A 231 -3.67 -2.53 -2.00
N ASP A 232 -3.89 -1.71 -3.02
CA ASP A 232 -4.31 -0.31 -2.90
C ASP A 232 -5.81 -0.12 -2.64
N VAL A 233 -6.58 -1.21 -2.74
CA VAL A 233 -8.02 -1.33 -2.44
C VAL A 233 -8.34 -2.47 -1.47
N ASP A 234 -7.33 -3.26 -1.10
CA ASP A 234 -7.35 -4.38 -0.16
C ASP A 234 -8.28 -5.56 -0.53
N ILE A 235 -8.37 -5.86 -1.83
CA ILE A 235 -9.17 -6.95 -2.39
C ILE A 235 -8.27 -7.87 -3.21
N ALA A 236 -8.54 -9.18 -3.17
CA ALA A 236 -7.95 -10.15 -4.08
C ALA A 236 -9.01 -11.05 -4.72
N VAL A 237 -8.71 -11.50 -5.94
CA VAL A 237 -9.51 -12.44 -6.72
C VAL A 237 -8.80 -13.78 -6.74
N LEU A 238 -9.50 -14.84 -6.35
CA LEU A 238 -9.01 -16.21 -6.44
C LEU A 238 -9.84 -17.03 -7.44
N ASN A 239 -9.18 -18.02 -8.04
CA ASN A 239 -9.79 -19.04 -8.87
C ASN A 239 -9.57 -20.42 -8.26
N VAL A 240 -10.53 -21.33 -8.43
CA VAL A 240 -10.40 -22.74 -8.06
C VAL A 240 -10.71 -23.56 -9.31
N GLU A 241 -9.73 -24.32 -9.80
CA GLU A 241 -9.88 -25.12 -11.02
C GLU A 241 -10.75 -26.37 -10.83
N ASP A 242 -10.81 -26.89 -9.61
CA ASP A 242 -11.59 -28.09 -9.30
C ASP A 242 -13.10 -27.81 -9.36
N GLU A 243 -13.78 -28.31 -10.39
CA GLU A 243 -15.23 -28.17 -10.58
C GLU A 243 -16.08 -28.75 -9.43
N GLN A 244 -15.54 -29.68 -8.64
CA GLN A 244 -16.25 -30.20 -7.47
C GLN A 244 -16.48 -29.12 -6.42
N PHE A 245 -15.55 -28.16 -6.28
CA PHE A 245 -15.70 -27.04 -5.38
C PHE A 245 -16.94 -26.19 -5.76
N TRP A 246 -17.15 -25.97 -7.05
CA TRP A 246 -18.23 -25.12 -7.56
C TRP A 246 -19.60 -25.82 -7.62
N ARG A 247 -19.64 -27.14 -7.48
CA ARG A 247 -20.90 -27.91 -7.55
C ARG A 247 -21.84 -27.51 -6.41
N SER A 248 -23.00 -26.97 -6.79
CA SER A 248 -24.00 -26.46 -5.84
C SER A 248 -23.47 -25.34 -4.92
N MET A 249 -22.40 -24.65 -5.32
CA MET A 249 -21.90 -23.48 -4.61
C MET A 249 -22.80 -22.27 -4.94
N PRO A 250 -23.45 -21.63 -3.96
CA PRO A 250 -24.16 -20.39 -4.20
C PRO A 250 -23.18 -19.29 -4.62
N LEU A 251 -23.61 -18.44 -5.54
CA LEU A 251 -22.81 -17.33 -6.06
C LEU A 251 -23.53 -16.03 -5.76
N LEU A 252 -22.84 -15.09 -5.11
CA LEU A 252 -23.41 -13.78 -4.80
C LEU A 252 -23.30 -12.88 -6.05
N PRO A 253 -24.42 -12.29 -6.51
CA PRO A 253 -24.37 -11.22 -7.49
C PRO A 253 -23.64 -9.99 -6.94
N LEU A 254 -23.07 -9.18 -7.83
CA LEU A 254 -22.45 -7.91 -7.51
C LEU A 254 -23.40 -6.75 -7.90
N PRO A 255 -24.38 -6.37 -7.05
CA PRO A 255 -25.26 -5.25 -7.37
C PRO A 255 -24.49 -3.93 -7.43
N HIS A 256 -25.15 -2.87 -7.88
CA HIS A 256 -24.59 -1.51 -7.87
C HIS A 256 -25.14 -0.72 -6.68
N GLY A 257 -24.36 0.26 -6.23
CA GLY A 257 -24.77 1.22 -5.21
C GLY A 257 -24.02 1.11 -3.90
N LEU A 258 -24.37 1.98 -2.96
CA LEU A 258 -23.84 2.04 -1.61
C LEU A 258 -24.93 1.67 -0.61
N PRO A 259 -24.58 1.03 0.52
CA PRO A 259 -25.54 0.84 1.59
C PRO A 259 -25.92 2.20 2.19
N ALA A 260 -27.19 2.34 2.56
CA ALA A 260 -27.70 3.58 3.15
C ALA A 260 -27.14 3.79 4.57
N ALA A 261 -26.96 5.05 4.97
CA ALA A 261 -26.68 5.34 6.37
C ALA A 261 -27.80 4.81 7.27
N MET A 262 -27.44 4.29 8.44
CA MET A 262 -28.35 3.66 9.40
C MET A 262 -29.02 2.36 8.92
N SER A 263 -28.64 1.80 7.76
CA SER A 263 -29.15 0.50 7.33
C SER A 263 -28.47 -0.64 8.09
N GLU A 264 -29.24 -1.66 8.47
CA GLU A 264 -28.72 -2.89 9.04
C GLU A 264 -27.91 -3.70 8.02
N VAL A 265 -26.80 -4.26 8.50
CA VAL A 265 -25.90 -5.13 7.75
C VAL A 265 -25.52 -6.36 8.56
N LEU A 266 -25.28 -7.46 7.86
CA LEU A 266 -24.89 -8.74 8.42
C LEU A 266 -23.63 -9.22 7.69
N THR A 267 -22.60 -9.61 8.42
CA THR A 267 -21.36 -10.13 7.85
C THR A 267 -21.14 -11.56 8.31
N ALA A 268 -20.49 -12.37 7.48
CA ALA A 268 -20.11 -13.72 7.82
C ALA A 268 -18.64 -13.99 7.53
N GLY A 269 -18.03 -14.85 8.32
CA GLY A 269 -16.64 -15.23 8.18
C GLY A 269 -16.23 -16.33 9.15
N PHE A 270 -14.94 -16.65 9.13
CA PHE A 270 -14.32 -17.70 9.93
C PHE A 270 -13.32 -17.07 10.90
N PRO A 271 -13.69 -16.85 12.17
CA PRO A 271 -12.79 -16.26 13.15
C PRO A 271 -11.51 -17.10 13.31
N THR A 272 -10.40 -16.44 13.60
CA THR A 272 -9.12 -17.12 13.82
C THR A 272 -9.26 -18.21 14.89
N GLY A 273 -8.80 -19.42 14.57
CA GLY A 273 -8.87 -20.59 15.46
C GLY A 273 -10.21 -21.35 15.44
N GLY A 274 -11.26 -20.81 14.81
CA GLY A 274 -12.54 -21.49 14.62
C GLY A 274 -12.66 -22.14 13.23
N GLU A 275 -13.38 -23.27 13.14
CA GLU A 275 -13.68 -23.91 11.84
C GLU A 275 -15.11 -23.63 11.34
N GLU A 276 -15.99 -23.17 12.24
CA GLU A 276 -17.39 -22.86 11.96
C GLU A 276 -17.55 -21.43 11.44
N LEU A 277 -18.59 -21.23 10.64
CA LEU A 277 -18.97 -19.92 10.14
C LEU A 277 -19.59 -19.10 11.29
N ALA A 278 -19.02 -17.93 11.57
CA ALA A 278 -19.57 -16.96 12.50
C ALA A 278 -20.25 -15.82 11.73
N THR A 279 -21.31 -15.28 12.31
CA THR A 279 -22.01 -14.11 11.77
C THR A 279 -22.04 -12.99 12.81
N THR A 280 -21.91 -11.75 12.35
CA THR A 280 -22.11 -10.57 13.19
C THR A 280 -23.05 -9.59 12.49
N ARG A 281 -23.89 -8.91 13.29
CA ARG A 281 -24.85 -7.91 12.82
C ARG A 281 -24.45 -6.55 13.33
N GLY A 282 -24.72 -5.53 12.54
CA GLY A 282 -24.60 -4.14 12.94
C GLY A 282 -25.36 -3.23 11.98
N VAL A 283 -25.01 -1.95 12.03
CA VAL A 283 -25.61 -0.87 11.28
C VAL A 283 -24.52 -0.04 10.61
N VAL A 284 -24.82 0.48 9.42
CA VAL A 284 -23.96 1.42 8.72
C VAL A 284 -23.95 2.77 9.45
N ASN A 285 -22.78 3.16 9.95
CA ASN A 285 -22.59 4.39 10.70
C ASN A 285 -22.28 5.57 9.79
N ARG A 286 -21.30 5.41 8.89
CA ARG A 286 -20.76 6.51 8.08
C ARG A 286 -20.09 5.99 6.82
N ILE A 287 -20.21 6.75 5.74
CA ILE A 287 -19.39 6.59 4.53
C ILE A 287 -18.30 7.67 4.56
N LEU A 288 -17.04 7.27 4.36
CA LEU A 288 -15.89 8.18 4.44
C LEU A 288 -14.77 7.72 3.49
N LEU A 289 -13.78 8.60 3.28
CA LEU A 289 -12.47 8.20 2.75
C LEU A 289 -11.60 7.79 3.94
N GLY A 290 -11.19 6.54 4.01
CA GLY A 290 -10.55 5.98 5.20
C GLY A 290 -9.92 4.59 4.97
N GLY A 291 -9.70 3.86 6.07
CA GLY A 291 -9.00 2.58 6.04
C GLY A 291 -7.49 2.71 5.80
N GLN A 292 -6.80 1.57 5.65
CA GLN A 292 -5.36 1.54 5.36
C GLN A 292 -5.04 2.13 3.98
N THR A 293 -5.97 2.01 3.04
CA THR A 293 -5.81 2.38 1.63
C THR A 293 -6.20 3.83 1.32
N ARG A 294 -6.79 4.53 2.30
CA ARG A 294 -7.39 5.89 2.16
C ARG A 294 -8.46 5.95 1.06
N GLU A 295 -9.12 4.84 0.80
CA GLU A 295 -10.19 4.69 -0.18
C GLU A 295 -11.58 4.90 0.44
N LEU A 296 -12.59 4.94 -0.41
CA LEU A 296 -13.97 4.90 0.04
C LEU A 296 -14.23 3.66 0.88
N CYS A 297 -14.67 3.88 2.11
CA CYS A 297 -15.00 2.86 3.08
C CYS A 297 -16.34 3.19 3.72
N VAL A 298 -17.08 2.16 4.10
CA VAL A 298 -18.30 2.30 4.90
C VAL A 298 -18.02 1.75 6.29
N ALA A 299 -18.06 2.61 7.31
CA ALA A 299 -17.95 2.20 8.70
C ALA A 299 -19.26 1.59 9.19
N MET A 300 -19.16 0.51 9.94
CA MET A 300 -20.26 -0.16 10.63
C MET A 300 -19.88 -0.49 12.08
N ASP A 301 -20.87 -0.70 12.93
CA ASP A 301 -20.66 -1.13 14.33
C ASP A 301 -20.68 -2.65 14.51
N ALA A 302 -20.84 -3.42 13.43
CA ALA A 302 -20.71 -4.87 13.47
C ALA A 302 -19.26 -5.25 13.85
N PRO A 303 -19.04 -6.07 14.88
CA PRO A 303 -17.70 -6.51 15.25
C PRO A 303 -17.05 -7.32 14.12
N ILE A 304 -15.83 -6.91 13.75
CA ILE A 304 -14.96 -7.63 12.81
C ILE A 304 -13.74 -8.14 13.57
N ASN A 305 -13.69 -9.45 13.79
CA ASN A 305 -12.58 -10.13 14.43
C ASN A 305 -11.56 -10.62 13.39
N PRO A 306 -10.29 -10.83 13.78
CA PRO A 306 -9.32 -11.53 12.94
C PRO A 306 -9.91 -12.84 12.41
N GLY A 307 -9.69 -13.10 11.12
CA GLY A 307 -10.27 -14.24 10.39
C GLY A 307 -11.57 -13.92 9.63
N ASN A 308 -12.37 -12.94 10.08
CA ASN A 308 -13.59 -12.54 9.37
C ASN A 308 -13.33 -11.58 8.19
N ASN A 309 -12.14 -10.97 8.14
CA ASN A 309 -11.72 -10.12 7.03
C ASN A 309 -11.80 -10.88 5.70
N GLY A 310 -12.33 -10.22 4.68
CA GLY A 310 -12.54 -10.78 3.35
C GLY A 310 -13.90 -11.46 3.16
N GLY A 311 -14.68 -11.64 4.23
CA GLY A 311 -16.04 -12.19 4.14
C GLY A 311 -17.05 -11.22 3.52
N PRO A 312 -18.23 -11.69 3.09
CA PRO A 312 -19.25 -10.85 2.51
C PRO A 312 -20.01 -10.08 3.58
N VAL A 313 -20.37 -8.84 3.26
CA VAL A 313 -21.33 -8.05 4.02
C VAL A 313 -22.62 -7.96 3.22
N LEU A 314 -23.75 -8.30 3.86
CA LEU A 314 -25.07 -8.40 3.27
C LEU A 314 -26.03 -7.38 3.92
N ASN A 315 -26.98 -6.84 3.15
CA ASN A 315 -28.11 -6.09 3.70
C ASN A 315 -29.21 -7.03 4.25
N VAL A 316 -30.28 -6.46 4.82
CA VAL A 316 -31.42 -7.23 5.39
C VAL A 316 -32.17 -8.09 4.36
N GLN A 317 -31.95 -7.87 3.06
CA GLN A 317 -32.50 -8.64 1.94
C GLN A 317 -31.53 -9.74 1.45
N GLY A 318 -30.41 -9.98 2.13
CA GLY A 318 -29.42 -10.98 1.70
C GLY A 318 -28.59 -10.57 0.47
N GLN A 319 -28.67 -9.30 0.05
CA GLN A 319 -27.88 -8.79 -1.07
C GLN A 319 -26.53 -8.32 -0.59
N LEU A 320 -25.48 -8.61 -1.36
CA LEU A 320 -24.13 -8.14 -1.09
C LEU A 320 -24.08 -6.60 -1.11
N VAL A 321 -23.37 -6.02 -0.14
CA VAL A 321 -23.08 -4.56 -0.07
C VAL A 321 -21.57 -4.27 -0.04
N GLY A 322 -20.74 -5.29 0.15
CA GLY A 322 -19.28 -5.20 0.02
C GLY A 322 -18.53 -6.29 0.77
N VAL A 323 -17.24 -6.05 0.99
CA VAL A 323 -16.31 -7.00 1.66
C VAL A 323 -15.95 -6.49 3.05
N ALA A 324 -16.00 -7.36 4.05
CA ALA A 324 -15.67 -7.01 5.43
C ALA A 324 -14.16 -6.78 5.60
N CYS A 325 -13.80 -5.70 6.28
CA CYS A 325 -12.41 -5.35 6.61
C CYS A 325 -12.34 -4.80 8.04
N SER A 326 -11.31 -5.19 8.78
CA SER A 326 -11.04 -4.63 10.10
C SER A 326 -10.51 -3.20 9.99
N GLY A 327 -10.98 -2.33 10.89
CA GLY A 327 -10.50 -0.96 10.99
C GLY A 327 -9.15 -0.76 11.65
N THR A 328 -8.50 0.35 11.31
CA THR A 328 -7.18 0.76 11.84
C THR A 328 -7.29 1.57 13.13
N GLN A 329 -8.48 2.11 13.43
CA GLN A 329 -8.77 2.95 14.58
C GLN A 329 -10.11 2.54 15.22
N HIS A 330 -10.11 2.34 16.54
CA HIS A 330 -11.29 2.22 17.40
C HIS A 330 -12.33 1.15 17.02
N ALA A 331 -11.94 -0.13 17.02
CA ALA A 331 -12.87 -1.28 17.04
C ALA A 331 -14.06 -1.27 16.04
N ALA A 332 -14.00 -0.45 14.99
CA ALA A 332 -15.04 -0.30 14.00
C ALA A 332 -14.78 -1.27 12.85
N GLY A 333 -15.82 -1.99 12.44
CA GLY A 333 -15.81 -2.73 11.19
C GLY A 333 -15.90 -1.77 10.01
N PHE A 334 -15.20 -2.08 8.92
CA PHE A 334 -15.37 -1.40 7.65
C PHE A 334 -15.88 -2.36 6.59
N ILE A 335 -16.57 -1.79 5.61
CA ILE A 335 -16.97 -2.45 4.38
C ILE A 335 -16.17 -1.78 3.26
N ILE A 336 -15.44 -2.57 2.49
CA ILE A 336 -14.94 -2.16 1.17
C ILE A 336 -16.15 -2.23 0.23
N PRO A 337 -16.70 -1.09 -0.21
CA PRO A 337 -18.02 -1.06 -0.82
C PRO A 337 -17.95 -1.45 -2.30
N LEU A 338 -19.10 -1.87 -2.84
CA LEU A 338 -19.22 -2.35 -4.22
C LEU A 338 -18.67 -1.40 -5.29
N PRO A 339 -18.79 -0.07 -5.21
CA PRO A 339 -18.16 0.80 -6.20
C PRO A 339 -16.63 0.67 -6.28
N VAL A 340 -15.96 0.41 -5.16
CA VAL A 340 -14.51 0.15 -5.14
C VAL A 340 -14.22 -1.21 -5.74
N ILE A 341 -15.02 -2.23 -5.40
CA ILE A 341 -14.90 -3.59 -5.94
C ILE A 341 -15.09 -3.61 -7.46
N HIS A 342 -16.12 -2.92 -7.99
CA HIS A 342 -16.38 -2.82 -9.42
C HIS A 342 -15.21 -2.18 -10.16
N THR A 343 -14.73 -1.02 -9.68
CA THR A 343 -13.57 -0.33 -10.28
C THR A 343 -12.33 -1.23 -10.28
N PHE A 344 -12.09 -1.95 -9.18
CA PHE A 344 -10.99 -2.90 -9.09
C PHE A 344 -11.11 -4.05 -10.10
N LEU A 345 -12.29 -4.67 -10.21
CA LEU A 345 -12.54 -5.78 -11.13
C LEU A 345 -12.42 -5.34 -12.59
N GLU A 346 -12.91 -4.16 -12.94
CA GLU A 346 -12.76 -3.61 -14.30
C GLU A 346 -11.29 -3.32 -14.63
N ASN A 347 -10.56 -2.69 -13.70
CA ASN A 347 -9.13 -2.41 -13.89
C ASN A 347 -8.30 -3.71 -13.96
N ALA A 348 -8.64 -4.73 -13.18
CA ALA A 348 -8.01 -6.04 -13.23
C ALA A 348 -8.27 -6.72 -14.58
N ALA A 349 -9.50 -6.67 -15.09
CA ALA A 349 -9.84 -7.22 -16.41
C ALA A 349 -9.10 -6.49 -17.55
N ILE A 350 -8.94 -5.16 -17.46
CA ILE A 350 -8.14 -4.38 -18.41
C ILE A 350 -6.68 -4.83 -18.39
N ALA A 351 -6.09 -5.00 -17.21
CA ALA A 351 -4.70 -5.45 -17.06
C ALA A 351 -4.51 -6.86 -17.62
N GLU A 352 -5.41 -7.79 -17.29
CA GLU A 352 -5.41 -9.17 -17.80
C GLU A 352 -5.50 -9.21 -19.33
N ALA A 353 -6.41 -8.43 -19.93
CA ALA A 353 -6.56 -8.33 -21.38
C ALA A 353 -5.32 -7.78 -22.10
N GLN A 354 -4.49 -7.00 -21.40
CA GLN A 354 -3.22 -6.47 -21.90
C GLN A 354 -2.02 -7.38 -21.60
N GLY A 355 -2.21 -8.47 -20.85
CA GLY A 355 -1.12 -9.33 -20.39
C GLY A 355 -0.23 -8.66 -19.34
N HIS A 356 -0.76 -7.69 -18.59
CA HIS A 356 -0.06 -6.95 -17.56
C HIS A 356 -0.62 -7.25 -16.17
N GLU A 357 0.18 -7.00 -15.13
CA GLU A 357 -0.31 -7.05 -13.74
C GLU A 357 -1.18 -5.83 -13.42
N TYR A 358 -2.07 -5.98 -12.43
CA TYR A 358 -2.91 -4.89 -11.96
C TYR A 358 -2.07 -3.72 -11.42
N THR A 359 -2.28 -2.53 -11.98
CA THR A 359 -1.45 -1.34 -11.73
C THR A 359 -2.01 -0.38 -10.67
N GLY A 360 -3.07 -0.77 -9.97
CA GLY A 360 -3.73 0.10 -8.99
C GLY A 360 -4.86 0.96 -9.58
N LYS A 361 -5.46 1.74 -8.68
CA LYS A 361 -6.52 2.72 -8.96
C LYS A 361 -5.99 3.96 -9.68
N ASN A 362 -6.94 4.67 -10.29
CA ASN A 362 -6.68 5.95 -10.92
C ASN A 362 -6.27 7.01 -9.90
N VAL A 363 -5.20 7.75 -10.22
CA VAL A 363 -4.79 8.91 -9.45
C VAL A 363 -4.28 10.00 -10.38
N ASP A 364 -4.37 11.23 -9.93
CA ASP A 364 -3.66 12.34 -10.56
C ASP A 364 -2.83 13.08 -9.51
N HIS A 365 -1.65 13.52 -9.91
CA HIS A 365 -0.66 14.07 -9.00
C HIS A 365 -0.64 15.59 -9.05
N TYR A 366 -1.54 16.17 -8.28
CA TYR A 366 -1.58 17.61 -8.06
C TYR A 366 -1.87 17.95 -6.61
N ARG A 367 -1.41 19.13 -6.18
CA ARG A 367 -1.76 19.74 -4.91
C ARG A 367 -2.82 20.80 -5.16
N VAL A 368 -3.95 20.65 -4.50
CA VAL A 368 -5.01 21.67 -4.46
C VAL A 368 -4.94 22.45 -3.15
N GLN A 369 -5.37 23.70 -3.23
CA GLN A 369 -5.56 24.61 -2.10
C GLN A 369 -7.05 24.97 -2.01
N PRO A 370 -7.67 24.79 -0.82
CA PRO A 370 -9.03 25.26 -0.58
C PRO A 370 -9.18 26.77 -0.82
N LEU A 371 -10.35 27.16 -1.33
CA LEU A 371 -10.71 28.55 -1.63
C LEU A 371 -11.74 29.10 -0.66
N GLU A 372 -11.62 28.81 0.64
CA GLU A 372 -12.54 29.32 1.67
C GLU A 372 -12.29 30.79 2.02
N ASN A 373 -11.08 31.30 1.80
CA ASN A 373 -10.71 32.68 2.10
C ASN A 373 -11.31 33.65 1.04
N PRO A 374 -12.16 34.62 1.42
CA PRO A 374 -12.81 35.52 0.47
C PRO A 374 -11.84 36.36 -0.38
N GLU A 375 -10.75 36.85 0.22
CA GLU A 375 -9.76 37.70 -0.47
C GLU A 375 -8.98 36.91 -1.53
N LEU A 376 -8.66 35.65 -1.25
CA LEU A 376 -8.06 34.74 -2.23
C LEU A 376 -9.00 34.48 -3.41
N ARG A 377 -10.31 34.36 -3.16
CA ARG A 377 -11.29 34.20 -4.23
C ARG A 377 -11.37 35.44 -5.12
N ILE A 378 -11.47 36.62 -4.49
CA ILE A 378 -11.53 37.91 -5.20
C ILE A 378 -10.28 38.11 -6.06
N SER A 379 -9.10 37.80 -5.54
CA SER A 379 -7.84 37.94 -6.29
C SER A 379 -7.74 37.01 -7.50
N LEU A 380 -8.46 35.88 -7.49
CA LEU A 380 -8.58 34.93 -8.60
C LEU A 380 -9.75 35.23 -9.55
N GLY A 381 -10.50 36.33 -9.33
CA GLY A 381 -11.65 36.71 -10.16
C GLY A 381 -12.96 36.00 -9.82
N LEU A 382 -13.04 35.35 -8.65
CA LEU A 382 -14.24 34.69 -8.15
C LEU A 382 -14.99 35.59 -7.15
N PRO A 383 -16.32 35.42 -6.98
CA PRO A 383 -17.05 36.15 -5.96
C PRO A 383 -16.57 35.78 -4.56
N ALA A 384 -16.59 36.75 -3.63
CA ALA A 384 -16.14 36.61 -2.25
C ALA A 384 -16.80 35.43 -1.51
N ARG A 385 -18.05 35.12 -1.86
CA ARG A 385 -18.79 33.94 -1.42
C ARG A 385 -19.23 33.17 -2.66
N PRO A 386 -19.09 31.84 -2.67
CA PRO A 386 -19.59 31.03 -3.77
C PRO A 386 -21.12 31.01 -3.75
N ASP A 387 -21.74 31.09 -4.92
CA ASP A 387 -23.13 30.69 -5.10
C ASP A 387 -23.24 29.16 -5.13
N GLU A 388 -24.42 28.61 -4.81
CA GLU A 388 -24.65 27.16 -4.75
C GLU A 388 -24.38 26.50 -6.12
N GLY A 389 -23.18 25.97 -6.32
CA GLY A 389 -22.84 25.05 -7.41
C GLY A 389 -22.03 25.63 -8.58
N GLU A 390 -21.88 26.95 -8.70
CA GLU A 390 -21.23 27.55 -9.90
C GLU A 390 -19.88 28.21 -9.63
N ASP A 391 -19.65 28.72 -8.42
CA ASP A 391 -18.44 29.50 -8.07
C ASP A 391 -17.63 28.86 -6.95
N GLY A 392 -17.75 27.56 -6.72
CA GLY A 392 -16.93 26.85 -5.73
C GLY A 392 -15.46 26.72 -6.14
N GLY A 393 -14.93 25.52 -5.93
CA GLY A 393 -13.67 25.09 -6.49
C GLY A 393 -12.45 25.21 -5.60
N VAL A 394 -11.35 24.69 -6.12
CA VAL A 394 -10.04 24.69 -5.45
C VAL A 394 -8.96 25.16 -6.39
N LEU A 395 -7.97 25.86 -5.85
CA LEU A 395 -6.81 26.31 -6.61
C LEU A 395 -5.84 25.15 -6.82
N LEU A 396 -5.49 24.86 -8.06
CA LEU A 396 -4.41 23.95 -8.40
C LEU A 396 -3.07 24.65 -8.11
N SER A 397 -2.59 24.49 -6.89
CA SER A 397 -1.35 25.12 -6.41
C SER A 397 -0.08 24.52 -7.03
N LYS A 398 -0.09 23.22 -7.35
CA LYS A 398 1.07 22.56 -7.97
C LYS A 398 0.70 21.28 -8.70
N LEU A 399 1.14 21.15 -9.96
CA LEU A 399 1.23 19.90 -10.70
C LEU A 399 2.53 19.17 -10.38
N GLY A 400 2.43 17.87 -10.16
CA GLY A 400 3.58 16.98 -10.12
C GLY A 400 4.14 16.72 -11.53
N PRO A 401 5.44 16.42 -11.65
CA PRO A 401 6.12 16.15 -12.94
C PRO A 401 5.68 14.83 -13.62
N ASP A 402 4.75 14.11 -13.03
CA ASP A 402 4.16 12.87 -13.51
C ASP A 402 2.64 12.95 -13.59
N ALA A 403 2.07 14.12 -13.30
CA ALA A 403 0.64 14.33 -13.35
C ALA A 403 0.10 13.80 -14.67
N VAL A 404 -1.04 13.12 -14.62
CA VAL A 404 -1.70 12.61 -15.82
C VAL A 404 -2.26 13.79 -16.61
N SER A 405 -2.63 14.84 -15.90
CA SER A 405 -3.05 16.13 -16.42
C SER A 405 -1.91 17.05 -16.86
N GLU A 406 -0.65 16.61 -16.84
CA GLU A 406 0.47 17.43 -17.31
C GLU A 406 0.26 17.85 -18.77
N GLY A 407 0.45 19.14 -19.06
CA GLY A 407 0.18 19.73 -20.38
C GLY A 407 -1.30 20.06 -20.65
N ILE A 408 -2.22 19.61 -19.80
CA ILE A 408 -3.67 19.87 -19.90
C ILE A 408 -4.11 20.87 -18.83
N LEU A 409 -3.89 20.52 -17.56
CA LEU A 409 -4.03 21.43 -16.42
C LEU A 409 -2.75 22.25 -16.25
N ARG A 410 -2.84 23.35 -15.49
CA ARG A 410 -1.73 24.25 -15.19
C ARG A 410 -1.73 24.67 -13.72
N ASP A 411 -0.53 24.93 -13.19
CA ASP A 411 -0.37 25.65 -11.92
C ASP A 411 -1.14 26.97 -12.00
N GLY A 412 -2.00 27.24 -11.02
CA GLY A 412 -2.84 28.44 -10.97
C GLY A 412 -4.29 28.25 -11.49
N ASP A 413 -4.60 27.14 -12.16
CA ASP A 413 -5.99 26.85 -12.55
C ASP A 413 -6.88 26.73 -11.30
N VAL A 414 -8.12 27.24 -11.36
CA VAL A 414 -9.14 26.90 -10.36
C VAL A 414 -10.02 25.79 -10.90
N LEU A 415 -10.04 24.65 -10.23
CA LEU A 415 -10.89 23.52 -10.58
C LEU A 415 -12.29 23.76 -9.99
N LEU A 416 -13.27 24.04 -10.85
CA LEU A 416 -14.64 24.40 -10.48
C LEU A 416 -15.58 23.18 -10.44
N ALA A 417 -15.43 22.25 -11.38
CA ALA A 417 -16.18 21.01 -11.43
C ALA A 417 -15.34 19.87 -12.00
N VAL A 418 -15.70 18.64 -11.63
CA VAL A 418 -15.14 17.40 -12.21
C VAL A 418 -16.29 16.49 -12.59
N ASP A 419 -16.35 16.09 -13.86
CA ASP A 419 -17.37 15.22 -14.45
C ASP A 419 -18.80 15.67 -14.10
N GLY A 420 -19.11 16.92 -14.47
CA GLY A 420 -20.38 17.60 -14.17
C GLY A 420 -20.66 17.85 -12.68
N SER A 421 -19.75 17.50 -11.77
CA SER A 421 -19.95 17.61 -10.32
C SER A 421 -19.24 18.83 -9.76
N PRO A 422 -19.99 19.85 -9.25
CA PRO A 422 -19.39 21.03 -8.66
C PRO A 422 -18.47 20.71 -7.49
N ILE A 423 -17.29 21.30 -7.51
CA ILE A 423 -16.31 21.24 -6.42
C ILE A 423 -16.62 22.41 -5.49
N ALA A 424 -16.68 22.18 -4.18
CA ALA A 424 -16.80 23.26 -3.20
C ALA A 424 -15.46 23.92 -2.87
N PRO A 425 -15.49 25.10 -2.20
CA PRO A 425 -14.31 25.78 -1.69
C PRO A 425 -13.40 24.92 -0.81
N ASP A 426 -13.97 23.96 -0.08
CA ASP A 426 -13.24 23.02 0.79
C ASP A 426 -12.63 21.83 0.01
N GLY A 427 -12.84 21.76 -1.31
CA GLY A 427 -12.38 20.68 -2.18
C GLY A 427 -13.24 19.43 -2.15
N THR A 428 -14.45 19.49 -1.59
CA THR A 428 -15.38 18.36 -1.59
C THR A 428 -16.37 18.42 -2.76
N VAL A 429 -16.84 17.26 -3.17
CA VAL A 429 -17.87 17.05 -4.20
C VAL A 429 -18.98 16.18 -3.63
N MET A 430 -20.21 16.40 -4.09
CA MET A 430 -21.33 15.52 -3.75
C MET A 430 -21.16 14.15 -4.38
N LEU A 431 -21.59 13.13 -3.65
CA LEU A 431 -21.66 11.76 -4.15
C LEU A 431 -23.03 11.54 -4.82
N PRO A 432 -23.11 11.13 -6.09
CA PRO A 432 -24.40 10.99 -6.79
C PRO A 432 -25.32 9.98 -6.10
N GLU A 433 -24.73 8.90 -5.56
CA GLU A 433 -25.46 7.83 -4.88
C GLU A 433 -25.82 8.15 -3.43
N ALA A 434 -25.25 9.23 -2.86
CA ALA A 434 -25.55 9.69 -1.50
C ALA A 434 -25.53 11.23 -1.46
N PRO A 435 -26.60 11.91 -1.91
CA PRO A 435 -26.61 13.36 -2.13
C PRO A 435 -26.34 14.21 -0.87
N SER A 436 -26.57 13.66 0.33
CA SER A 436 -26.27 14.33 1.60
C SER A 436 -24.80 14.22 2.02
N LEU A 437 -23.97 13.48 1.27
CA LEU A 437 -22.57 13.23 1.59
C LEU A 437 -21.66 13.94 0.61
N ARG A 438 -20.64 14.61 1.15
CA ARG A 438 -19.56 15.23 0.39
C ARG A 438 -18.24 14.56 0.73
N LEU A 439 -17.45 14.25 -0.29
CA LEU A 439 -16.13 13.63 -0.16
C LEU A 439 -15.10 14.45 -0.92
N GLY A 440 -13.82 14.32 -0.59
CA GLY A 440 -12.77 15.02 -1.31
C GLY A 440 -12.80 14.69 -2.81
N MET A 441 -12.64 15.71 -3.67
CA MET A 441 -12.83 15.60 -5.13
C MET A 441 -12.01 14.47 -5.79
N ARG A 442 -10.85 14.13 -5.23
CA ARG A 442 -9.97 13.05 -5.75
C ARG A 442 -10.65 11.69 -5.81
N HIS A 443 -11.65 11.47 -4.96
CA HIS A 443 -12.47 10.26 -4.97
C HIS A 443 -13.17 10.03 -6.32
N ARG A 444 -13.55 11.10 -7.03
CA ARG A 444 -14.14 11.00 -8.37
C ARG A 444 -13.17 10.43 -9.38
N VAL A 445 -11.90 10.80 -9.28
CA VAL A 445 -10.83 10.26 -10.14
C VAL A 445 -10.61 8.78 -9.84
N GLN A 446 -10.53 8.43 -8.55
CA GLN A 446 -10.22 7.07 -8.08
C GLN A 446 -11.27 6.02 -8.47
N ARG A 447 -12.54 6.42 -8.55
CA ARG A 447 -13.68 5.53 -8.88
C ARG A 447 -13.92 5.31 -10.37
N MET A 448 -13.17 5.96 -11.25
CA MET A 448 -13.31 5.71 -12.67
C MET A 448 -12.52 4.47 -13.09
N PRO A 449 -12.94 3.76 -14.15
CA PRO A 449 -12.12 2.74 -14.81
C PRO A 449 -10.86 3.34 -15.45
N LEU A 450 -9.79 2.55 -15.61
CA LEU A 450 -8.57 3.00 -16.30
C LEU A 450 -8.86 3.46 -17.73
N GLY A 451 -8.26 4.58 -18.15
CA GLY A 451 -8.41 5.12 -19.51
C GLY A 451 -9.67 5.97 -19.73
N THR A 452 -10.51 6.14 -18.70
CA THR A 452 -11.65 7.07 -18.75
C THR A 452 -11.15 8.49 -18.93
N VAL A 453 -11.85 9.32 -19.69
CA VAL A 453 -11.52 10.75 -19.83
C VAL A 453 -12.48 11.56 -18.97
N LEU A 454 -11.94 12.26 -17.98
CA LEU A 454 -12.69 13.13 -17.09
C LEU A 454 -12.78 14.55 -17.64
N GLU A 455 -13.98 15.10 -17.59
CA GLU A 455 -14.22 16.51 -17.89
C GLU A 455 -13.93 17.37 -16.65
N TYR A 456 -13.11 18.41 -16.78
CA TYR A 456 -12.90 19.42 -15.75
C TYR A 456 -13.37 20.77 -16.25
N LEU A 457 -14.22 21.44 -15.46
CA LEU A 457 -14.48 22.87 -15.63
C LEU A 457 -13.42 23.63 -14.83
N VAL A 458 -12.65 24.48 -15.51
CA VAL A 458 -11.57 25.26 -14.90
C VAL A 458 -11.73 26.75 -15.16
N LEU A 459 -11.32 27.57 -14.19
CA LEU A 459 -11.07 28.99 -14.40
C LEU A 459 -9.56 29.18 -14.62
N ARG A 460 -9.20 29.71 -15.79
CA ARG A 460 -7.82 30.00 -16.17
C ARG A 460 -7.76 31.41 -16.74
N ASP A 461 -6.89 32.25 -16.18
CA ASP A 461 -6.72 33.64 -16.61
C ASP A 461 -8.04 34.45 -16.64
N GLY A 462 -8.99 34.12 -15.75
CA GLY A 462 -10.31 34.75 -15.66
C GLY A 462 -11.37 34.17 -16.60
N GLU A 463 -11.02 33.20 -17.47
CA GLU A 463 -11.95 32.55 -18.40
C GLU A 463 -12.31 31.13 -17.93
N ARG A 464 -13.61 30.80 -18.00
CA ARG A 464 -14.09 29.44 -17.73
C ARG A 464 -13.92 28.60 -18.99
N MET A 465 -13.28 27.43 -18.85
CA MET A 465 -13.09 26.50 -19.95
C MET A 465 -13.20 25.05 -19.49
N VAL A 466 -13.56 24.19 -20.43
CA VAL A 466 -13.64 22.75 -20.22
C VAL A 466 -12.37 22.09 -20.75
N VAL A 467 -11.74 21.28 -19.93
CA VAL A 467 -10.57 20.48 -20.29
C VAL A 467 -10.82 19.00 -20.02
N HIS A 468 -10.18 18.14 -20.80
CA HIS A 468 -10.40 16.69 -20.78
C HIS A 468 -9.12 16.01 -20.31
N VAL A 469 -9.17 15.36 -19.16
CA VAL A 469 -8.01 14.73 -18.52
C VAL A 469 -8.21 13.22 -18.51
N PRO A 470 -7.35 12.42 -19.17
CA PRO A 470 -7.42 10.97 -19.08
C PRO A 470 -7.10 10.50 -17.66
N THR A 471 -7.69 9.39 -17.24
CA THR A 471 -7.34 8.71 -16.00
C THR A 471 -6.30 7.64 -16.26
N SER A 472 -5.29 7.59 -15.41
CA SER A 472 -4.30 6.53 -15.41
C SER A 472 -3.98 6.11 -13.98
N PRO A 473 -3.45 4.90 -13.77
CA PRO A 473 -2.85 4.56 -12.50
C PRO A 473 -1.67 5.51 -12.24
N ARG A 474 -1.18 5.49 -10.99
CA ARG A 474 0.00 6.27 -10.64
C ARG A 474 1.17 5.85 -11.53
N LYS A 475 1.81 6.80 -12.21
CA LYS A 475 3.07 6.53 -12.90
C LYS A 475 4.09 5.98 -11.91
N LEU A 476 4.94 5.07 -12.37
CA LEU A 476 6.03 4.52 -11.57
C LEU A 476 6.91 5.63 -11.00
N ARG A 477 7.49 5.36 -9.83
CA ARG A 477 8.35 6.25 -9.08
C ARG A 477 9.64 5.56 -8.73
N LEU A 478 10.70 6.35 -8.60
CA LEU A 478 11.96 5.88 -8.04
C LEU A 478 11.80 5.36 -6.60
N LEU A 479 10.89 5.96 -5.83
CA LEU A 479 10.41 5.42 -4.56
C LEU A 479 9.18 4.53 -4.80
N PRO A 480 9.29 3.20 -4.69
CA PRO A 480 8.16 2.30 -4.93
C PRO A 480 7.02 2.52 -3.93
N PRO A 481 5.78 2.13 -4.30
CA PRO A 481 4.62 2.18 -3.40
C PRO A 481 4.81 1.20 -2.22
N ARG A 482 4.16 1.49 -1.08
CA ARG A 482 4.17 0.69 0.16
C ARG A 482 3.46 -0.66 -0.01
N LEU A 483 4.06 -1.53 -0.81
CA LEU A 483 3.57 -2.87 -1.14
C LEU A 483 4.62 -3.91 -0.74
N PRO A 484 4.20 -5.12 -0.33
CA PRO A 484 5.13 -6.22 -0.08
C PRO A 484 5.94 -6.55 -1.34
N VAL A 485 7.24 -6.79 -1.17
CA VAL A 485 8.12 -7.22 -2.27
C VAL A 485 8.55 -8.66 -1.97
N PRO A 486 7.77 -9.67 -2.41
CA PRO A 486 7.97 -11.06 -1.98
C PRO A 486 9.32 -11.63 -2.46
N ARG A 487 9.93 -11.05 -3.49
CA ARG A 487 11.23 -11.46 -4.02
C ARG A 487 12.09 -10.21 -4.21
N PRO A 488 12.66 -9.64 -3.13
CA PRO A 488 13.49 -8.45 -3.26
C PRO A 488 14.70 -8.78 -4.14
N ALA A 489 14.97 -7.92 -5.12
CA ALA A 489 16.14 -8.11 -5.98
C ALA A 489 17.43 -7.74 -5.24
N TRP A 490 18.52 -8.44 -5.55
CA TRP A 490 19.81 -8.19 -4.90
C TRP A 490 21.00 -8.57 -5.79
N LEU A 491 22.14 -7.95 -5.50
CA LEU A 491 23.45 -8.19 -6.12
C LEU A 491 24.53 -8.10 -5.02
N VAL A 492 25.52 -9.00 -5.04
CA VAL A 492 26.67 -8.97 -4.13
C VAL A 492 27.97 -8.87 -4.94
N LEU A 493 28.83 -7.90 -4.63
CA LEU A 493 30.16 -7.73 -5.26
C LEU A 493 31.22 -7.48 -4.20
N GLY A 494 32.20 -8.37 -4.06
CA GLY A 494 33.27 -8.23 -3.05
C GLY A 494 32.73 -8.01 -1.63
N GLY A 495 31.57 -8.61 -1.29
CA GLY A 495 30.86 -8.45 -0.02
C GLY A 495 29.95 -7.21 0.07
N LEU A 496 29.98 -6.28 -0.88
CA LEU A 496 29.04 -5.16 -0.95
C LEU A 496 27.66 -5.67 -1.42
N VAL A 497 26.61 -5.43 -0.63
CA VAL A 497 25.25 -5.91 -0.91
C VAL A 497 24.40 -4.77 -1.46
N PHE A 498 23.97 -4.91 -2.70
CA PHE A 498 23.14 -3.93 -3.40
C PHE A 498 21.70 -4.43 -3.58
N CYS A 499 20.74 -3.55 -3.37
CA CYS A 499 19.30 -3.80 -3.58
C CYS A 499 18.66 -2.58 -4.24
N PRO A 500 17.52 -2.71 -4.93
CA PRO A 500 16.69 -1.55 -5.24
C PRO A 500 16.17 -0.94 -3.93
N LEU A 501 15.89 0.36 -3.95
CA LEU A 501 15.23 1.05 -2.86
C LEU A 501 13.88 0.38 -2.57
N LEU A 502 13.74 -0.21 -1.39
CA LEU A 502 12.49 -0.85 -0.97
C LEU A 502 11.47 0.19 -0.48
N PRO A 503 10.18 -0.10 -0.63
CA PRO A 503 9.15 0.78 -0.13
C PRO A 503 9.08 0.69 1.39
N ASP A 504 8.89 1.83 2.07
CA ASP A 504 8.87 1.88 3.54
C ASP A 504 10.05 1.13 4.18
N TYR A 505 11.26 1.48 3.72
CA TYR A 505 12.52 0.86 4.16
C TYR A 505 12.65 0.73 5.68
N GLU A 506 12.14 1.72 6.44
CA GLU A 506 12.09 1.70 7.92
C GLU A 506 11.20 0.58 8.49
N ALA A 507 10.10 0.24 7.81
CA ALA A 507 9.14 -0.78 8.24
C ALA A 507 9.52 -2.18 7.75
N LEU A 508 10.03 -2.29 6.51
CA LEU A 508 10.36 -3.58 5.90
C LEU A 508 11.74 -4.11 6.33
N VAL A 509 12.66 -3.24 6.73
CA VAL A 509 14.01 -3.64 7.16
C VAL A 509 14.12 -3.37 8.67
N PRO A 510 13.89 -4.37 9.55
CA PRO A 510 13.98 -4.20 10.99
C PRO A 510 15.32 -3.60 11.41
N ASN A 511 15.39 -3.01 12.62
CA ASN A 511 16.56 -2.34 13.20
C ASN A 511 17.78 -3.26 13.45
N TYR A 512 18.30 -3.92 12.41
CA TYR A 512 19.54 -4.69 12.44
C TYR A 512 20.71 -3.70 12.45
N GLY A 513 21.16 -3.31 13.65
CA GLY A 513 22.22 -2.33 13.81
C GLY A 513 21.72 -0.90 13.59
N MET A 514 20.98 -0.38 14.58
CA MET A 514 20.20 0.88 14.57
C MET A 514 20.82 2.08 13.84
N VAL A 515 22.15 2.22 13.79
CA VAL A 515 22.83 3.38 13.20
C VAL A 515 22.70 3.40 11.66
N HIS A 516 23.03 2.31 10.98
CA HIS A 516 22.99 2.20 9.51
C HIS A 516 21.60 2.48 8.94
N MET A 517 20.59 1.90 9.57
CA MET A 517 19.20 2.05 9.13
C MET A 517 18.67 3.46 9.39
N THR A 518 19.12 4.12 10.46
CA THR A 518 18.80 5.52 10.73
C THR A 518 19.45 6.45 9.69
N LEU A 519 20.67 6.14 9.24
CA LEU A 519 21.35 6.87 8.17
C LEU A 519 20.61 6.70 6.84
N MET A 520 20.22 5.47 6.47
CA MET A 520 19.42 5.22 5.26
C MET A 520 18.08 5.94 5.29
N ALA A 521 17.34 5.83 6.39
CA ALA A 521 16.11 6.56 6.61
C ALA A 521 16.28 8.08 6.43
N SER A 522 17.34 8.64 7.00
CA SER A 522 17.65 10.08 6.92
C SER A 522 18.01 10.48 5.48
N LEU A 523 18.77 9.65 4.77
CA LEU A 523 19.15 9.91 3.39
C LEU A 523 17.96 9.82 2.44
N ILE A 524 17.08 8.83 2.63
CA ILE A 524 15.79 8.75 1.92
C ILE A 524 15.00 10.04 2.14
N ARG A 525 14.89 10.50 3.40
CA ARG A 525 14.20 11.76 3.76
C ARG A 525 14.82 12.99 3.08
N CYS A 526 16.14 13.14 3.12
CA CYS A 526 16.85 14.24 2.47
C CYS A 526 16.72 14.21 0.94
N GLN A 527 16.60 13.02 0.35
CA GLN A 527 16.47 12.82 -1.09
C GLN A 527 15.02 12.66 -1.56
N LEU A 528 14.02 12.87 -0.68
CA LEU A 528 12.60 12.61 -0.98
C LEU A 528 12.14 13.27 -2.28
N GLN A 529 12.51 14.53 -2.49
CA GLN A 529 12.12 15.25 -3.70
C GLN A 529 12.69 14.60 -4.97
N ARG A 530 13.92 14.08 -4.90
CA ARG A 530 14.58 13.39 -6.00
C ARG A 530 13.94 12.02 -6.26
N ILE A 531 13.72 11.22 -5.23
CA ILE A 531 13.19 9.85 -5.36
C ILE A 531 11.66 9.80 -5.55
N GLN A 532 10.97 10.91 -5.34
CA GLN A 532 9.56 11.05 -5.73
C GLN A 532 9.40 11.40 -7.22
N ALA A 533 10.48 11.62 -7.96
CA ALA A 533 10.42 11.83 -9.41
C ALA A 533 10.04 10.52 -10.15
N PRO A 534 9.49 10.62 -11.37
CA PRO A 534 9.32 9.46 -12.22
C PRO A 534 10.70 8.94 -12.70
N PRO A 535 10.81 7.64 -13.04
CA PRO A 535 11.97 7.09 -13.74
C PRO A 535 12.30 7.85 -15.02
N THR A 536 13.58 7.92 -15.35
CA THR A 536 14.13 8.51 -16.58
C THR A 536 15.08 7.50 -17.24
N PRO A 537 15.41 7.63 -18.53
CA PRO A 537 16.39 6.76 -19.17
C PRO A 537 17.75 6.71 -18.42
N GLU A 538 18.13 7.80 -17.77
CA GLU A 538 19.37 7.91 -16.99
C GLU A 538 19.26 7.35 -15.56
N LEU A 539 18.05 7.21 -15.03
CA LEU A 539 17.77 6.72 -13.68
C LEU A 539 16.40 6.03 -13.65
N LEU A 540 16.41 4.71 -13.76
CA LEU A 540 15.23 3.85 -13.78
C LEU A 540 14.83 3.39 -12.37
N GLU A 541 15.82 3.05 -11.54
CA GLU A 541 15.65 2.62 -10.16
C GLU A 541 16.75 3.20 -9.27
N VAL A 542 16.44 3.50 -8.02
CA VAL A 542 17.46 3.87 -7.03
C VAL A 542 18.08 2.60 -6.47
N VAL A 543 19.39 2.42 -6.67
CA VAL A 543 20.15 1.33 -6.08
C VAL A 543 20.75 1.78 -4.75
N VAL A 544 20.67 0.91 -3.75
CA VAL A 544 21.18 1.15 -2.41
C VAL A 544 22.24 0.10 -2.08
N LEU A 545 23.41 0.54 -1.62
CA LEU A 545 24.33 -0.27 -0.83
C LEU A 545 23.69 -0.48 0.54
N LEU A 546 23.05 -1.63 0.72
CA LEU A 546 22.30 -1.99 1.93
C LEU A 546 23.26 -2.26 3.09
N ARG A 547 24.35 -2.99 2.84
CA ARG A 547 25.35 -3.36 3.84
C ARG A 547 26.63 -3.90 3.21
N VAL A 548 27.65 -4.07 4.04
CA VAL A 548 28.91 -4.75 3.69
C VAL A 548 29.04 -6.06 4.49
N LEU A 549 29.30 -7.15 3.79
CA LEU A 549 29.67 -8.46 4.34
C LEU A 549 31.19 -8.48 4.48
N GLN A 550 31.67 -8.48 5.72
CA GLN A 550 33.09 -8.28 6.00
C GLN A 550 33.97 -9.37 5.37
N SER A 551 34.99 -8.95 4.65
CA SER A 551 36.00 -9.78 4.01
C SER A 551 37.29 -8.96 3.86
N GLU A 552 38.43 -9.62 3.63
CA GLU A 552 39.72 -8.93 3.45
C GLU A 552 39.70 -7.88 2.34
N VAL A 553 38.89 -8.10 1.30
CA VAL A 553 38.81 -7.21 0.13
C VAL A 553 38.09 -5.89 0.44
N ASN A 554 37.31 -5.81 1.52
CA ASN A 554 36.46 -4.66 1.85
C ASN A 554 36.69 -4.07 3.25
N ILE A 555 37.86 -4.34 3.85
CA ILE A 555 38.27 -3.77 5.13
C ILE A 555 38.18 -2.23 5.10
N GLY A 556 37.57 -1.65 6.13
CA GLY A 556 37.33 -0.21 6.26
C GLY A 556 35.98 0.26 5.73
N TYR A 557 35.19 -0.61 5.09
CA TYR A 557 33.87 -0.29 4.55
C TYR A 557 32.71 -0.84 5.39
N GLU A 558 33.00 -1.42 6.55
CA GLU A 558 32.05 -2.18 7.37
C GLU A 558 30.81 -1.36 7.74
N ASP A 559 31.01 -0.05 7.95
CA ASP A 559 29.97 0.88 8.38
C ASP A 559 29.39 1.77 7.27
N ILE A 560 29.65 1.44 6.00
CA ILE A 560 29.16 2.22 4.85
C ILE A 560 27.85 1.65 4.30
N CYS A 561 26.85 2.52 4.15
CA CYS A 561 25.62 2.28 3.38
C CYS A 561 25.25 3.57 2.62
N GLY A 562 24.50 3.46 1.53
CA GLY A 562 24.13 4.64 0.74
C GLY A 562 23.39 4.37 -0.55
N MET A 563 22.85 5.42 -1.16
CA MET A 563 22.37 5.34 -2.54
C MET A 563 23.58 5.37 -3.47
N VAL A 564 23.65 4.41 -4.39
CA VAL A 564 24.72 4.33 -5.40
C VAL A 564 24.49 5.41 -6.46
N GLU A 565 25.53 6.17 -6.80
CA GLU A 565 25.51 7.15 -7.87
C GLU A 565 26.21 6.63 -9.13
N THR A 566 27.46 6.17 -8.99
CA THR A 566 28.24 5.66 -10.12
C THR A 566 28.98 4.37 -9.80
N PHE A 567 29.22 3.58 -10.84
CA PHE A 567 30.09 2.41 -10.81
C PHE A 567 31.07 2.46 -11.99
N ASN A 568 32.36 2.37 -11.74
CA ASN A 568 33.44 2.51 -12.73
C ASN A 568 33.27 3.72 -13.67
N GLY A 569 32.91 4.88 -13.09
CA GLY A 569 32.70 6.13 -13.82
C GLY A 569 31.36 6.25 -14.58
N HIS A 570 30.53 5.20 -14.60
CA HIS A 570 29.21 5.22 -15.22
C HIS A 570 28.11 5.49 -14.19
N ARG A 571 27.14 6.36 -14.52
CA ARG A 571 25.94 6.55 -13.68
C ARG A 571 25.13 5.25 -13.64
N VAL A 572 24.76 4.83 -12.44
CA VAL A 572 23.95 3.63 -12.23
C VAL A 572 22.48 3.97 -12.46
N ALA A 573 21.87 3.33 -13.45
CA ALA A 573 20.47 3.58 -13.81
C ALA A 573 19.50 2.63 -13.10
N SER A 574 19.92 1.40 -12.79
CA SER A 574 19.11 0.37 -12.14
C SER A 574 20.00 -0.70 -11.52
N LEU A 575 19.43 -1.62 -10.76
CA LEU A 575 20.21 -2.74 -10.21
C LEU A 575 20.69 -3.69 -11.33
N MET A 576 19.88 -3.88 -12.37
CA MET A 576 20.29 -4.61 -13.57
C MET A 576 21.48 -3.94 -14.26
N HIS A 577 21.42 -2.61 -14.44
CA HIS A 577 22.51 -1.86 -15.06
C HIS A 577 23.81 -1.98 -14.24
N LEU A 578 23.74 -1.92 -12.90
CA LEU A 578 24.90 -2.17 -12.05
C LEU A 578 25.49 -3.57 -12.25
N ALA A 579 24.65 -4.60 -12.32
CA ALA A 579 25.10 -5.97 -12.55
C ALA A 579 25.78 -6.13 -13.92
N GLN A 580 25.25 -5.47 -14.96
CA GLN A 580 25.85 -5.45 -16.28
C GLN A 580 27.20 -4.73 -16.31
N LEU A 581 27.34 -3.60 -15.62
CA LEU A 581 28.61 -2.89 -15.51
C LEU A 581 29.66 -3.75 -14.79
N ALA A 582 29.26 -4.48 -13.75
CA ALA A 582 30.14 -5.42 -13.06
C ALA A 582 30.57 -6.59 -13.96
N GLN A 583 29.65 -7.13 -14.77
CA GLN A 583 29.97 -8.15 -15.76
C GLN A 583 30.94 -7.63 -16.83
N LEU A 584 30.70 -6.42 -17.35
CA LEU A 584 31.60 -5.77 -18.30
C LEU A 584 33.00 -5.56 -17.71
N ALA A 585 33.09 -5.12 -16.45
CA ALA A 585 34.36 -4.97 -15.74
C ALA A 585 35.11 -6.31 -15.61
N GLN A 586 34.38 -7.41 -15.35
CA GLN A 586 34.95 -8.75 -15.31
C GLN A 586 35.45 -9.20 -16.69
N GLU A 587 34.68 -9.01 -17.75
CA GLU A 587 35.01 -9.42 -19.12
C GLU A 587 36.17 -8.63 -19.71
N THR A 588 36.25 -7.34 -19.39
CA THR A 588 37.32 -6.44 -19.86
C THR A 588 38.59 -6.53 -19.03
N GLY A 589 38.57 -7.25 -17.90
CA GLY A 589 39.71 -7.38 -17.01
C GLY A 589 40.07 -6.06 -16.31
N ALA A 590 39.06 -5.30 -15.88
CA ALA A 590 39.28 -4.08 -15.11
C ALA A 590 40.10 -4.39 -13.85
N GLU A 591 41.06 -3.53 -13.51
CA GLU A 591 41.89 -3.72 -12.31
C GLU A 591 41.12 -3.38 -11.02
N LEU A 592 40.22 -2.38 -11.10
CA LEU A 592 39.49 -1.84 -9.96
C LEU A 592 37.98 -1.84 -10.19
N LEU A 593 37.24 -2.01 -9.10
CA LEU A 593 35.81 -1.72 -9.01
C LEU A 593 35.62 -0.48 -8.14
N GLU A 594 35.17 0.62 -8.74
CA GLU A 594 34.97 1.91 -8.09
C GLU A 594 33.47 2.20 -7.97
N CYS A 595 32.97 2.33 -6.75
CA CYS A 595 31.58 2.66 -6.46
C CYS A 595 31.53 3.99 -5.71
N ILE A 596 30.75 4.96 -6.21
CA ILE A 596 30.54 6.26 -5.57
C ILE A 596 29.10 6.34 -5.09
N LEU A 597 28.92 6.70 -3.82
CA LEU A 597 27.61 6.97 -3.23
C LEU A 597 27.21 8.43 -3.42
N VAL A 598 25.91 8.71 -3.39
CA VAL A 598 25.34 10.07 -3.51
C VAL A 598 25.84 11.03 -2.43
N THR A 599 26.28 10.48 -1.30
CA THR A 599 26.86 11.20 -0.16
C THR A 599 28.36 11.51 -0.34
N GLY A 600 29.00 10.98 -1.39
CA GLY A 600 30.38 11.29 -1.79
C GLY A 600 31.41 10.25 -1.38
N GLU A 601 31.04 9.21 -0.63
CA GLU A 601 31.93 8.10 -0.31
C GLU A 601 32.34 7.35 -1.59
N LEU A 602 33.64 7.12 -1.74
CA LEU A 602 34.24 6.33 -2.80
C LEU A 602 34.72 4.99 -2.21
N LEU A 603 34.16 3.90 -2.68
CA LEU A 603 34.59 2.54 -2.36
C LEU A 603 35.37 2.00 -3.55
N VAL A 604 36.59 1.54 -3.31
CA VAL A 604 37.47 0.98 -4.35
C VAL A 604 37.89 -0.41 -3.94
N LEU A 605 37.62 -1.39 -4.80
CA LEU A 605 38.00 -2.77 -4.57
C LEU A 605 38.94 -3.25 -5.69
N ASP A 606 39.91 -4.09 -5.34
CA ASP A 606 40.68 -4.86 -6.32
C ASP A 606 39.74 -5.86 -6.99
N ALA A 607 39.58 -5.74 -8.31
CA ALA A 607 38.60 -6.53 -9.04
C ALA A 607 38.96 -8.01 -9.06
N ALA A 608 40.23 -8.36 -9.27
CA ALA A 608 40.69 -9.75 -9.30
C ALA A 608 40.42 -10.43 -7.96
N ARG A 609 40.79 -9.78 -6.85
CA ARG A 609 40.51 -10.28 -5.50
C ARG A 609 39.02 -10.39 -5.20
N CYS A 610 38.19 -9.46 -5.69
CA CYS A 610 36.73 -9.57 -5.55
C CYS A 610 36.19 -10.86 -6.15
N TRP A 611 36.68 -11.22 -7.34
CA TRP A 611 36.24 -12.42 -8.04
C TRP A 611 36.79 -13.69 -7.41
N GLU A 612 38.03 -13.67 -6.93
CA GLU A 612 38.68 -14.81 -6.26
C GLU A 612 38.06 -15.14 -4.89
N THR A 613 37.62 -14.13 -4.14
CA THR A 613 37.07 -14.30 -2.77
C THR A 613 35.55 -14.52 -2.74
N GLU A 614 34.89 -14.50 -3.91
CA GLU A 614 33.43 -14.57 -3.99
C GLU A 614 32.87 -15.86 -3.38
N ASP A 615 33.44 -17.01 -3.76
CA ASP A 615 32.97 -18.32 -3.27
C ASP A 615 33.13 -18.44 -1.75
N GLU A 616 34.18 -17.84 -1.18
CA GLU A 616 34.40 -17.81 0.27
C GLU A 616 33.32 -16.98 0.98
N ILE A 617 33.07 -15.75 0.50
CA ILE A 617 32.03 -14.86 1.05
C ILE A 617 30.66 -15.55 0.96
N PHE A 618 30.35 -16.16 -0.19
CA PHE A 618 29.05 -16.79 -0.42
C PHE A 618 28.86 -18.02 0.44
N SER A 619 29.91 -18.84 0.60
CA SER A 619 29.89 -19.99 1.50
C SER A 619 29.68 -19.56 2.96
N LEU A 620 30.42 -18.56 3.43
CA LEU A 620 30.33 -18.07 4.81
C LEU A 620 28.94 -17.51 5.15
N HIS A 621 28.32 -16.79 4.21
CA HIS A 621 27.04 -16.11 4.40
C HIS A 621 25.84 -16.87 3.83
N THR A 622 26.03 -18.11 3.36
CA THR A 622 24.99 -18.95 2.74
C THR A 622 24.28 -18.26 1.58
N ILE A 623 25.03 -17.52 0.78
CA ILE A 623 24.52 -16.81 -0.39
C ILE A 623 24.50 -17.79 -1.57
N PRO A 624 23.34 -18.03 -2.21
CA PRO A 624 23.23 -19.09 -3.20
C PRO A 624 23.86 -18.74 -4.56
N ARG A 625 24.02 -17.46 -4.88
CA ARG A 625 24.53 -16.94 -6.16
C ARG A 625 24.86 -15.45 -6.06
N ARG A 626 25.47 -14.85 -7.08
CA ARG A 626 25.86 -13.42 -7.07
C ARG A 626 24.69 -12.44 -7.07
N CYS A 627 23.61 -12.75 -7.79
CA CYS A 627 22.43 -11.90 -7.88
C CYS A 627 21.13 -12.71 -7.95
N SER A 628 20.01 -12.07 -7.65
CA SER A 628 18.70 -12.73 -7.60
C SER A 628 18.02 -12.90 -8.96
N PHE A 629 18.61 -12.38 -10.04
CA PHE A 629 18.04 -12.30 -11.38
C PHE A 629 19.08 -12.77 -12.42
N GLU A 630 18.64 -13.03 -13.66
CA GLU A 630 19.55 -13.30 -14.77
C GLU A 630 20.06 -11.98 -15.35
N VAL A 631 21.36 -11.84 -15.51
CA VAL A 631 21.97 -10.63 -16.08
C VAL A 631 21.84 -10.72 -17.60
N THR A 632 21.05 -9.82 -18.17
CA THR A 632 20.97 -9.66 -19.63
C THR A 632 22.15 -8.83 -20.13
N PRO A 633 22.75 -9.10 -21.29
CA PRO A 633 23.80 -8.24 -21.86
C PRO A 633 23.35 -6.78 -22.04
N LEU A 634 24.31 -5.86 -22.00
CA LEU A 634 24.10 -4.42 -22.23
C LEU A 634 23.60 -4.08 -23.64
#